data_AF-A0A9W6VJ32-F1
#
_entry.id   AF-A0A9W6VJ32-F1
#
_cell.length_a   1.000
_cell.length_b   1.000
_cell.length_c   1.000
_cell.angle_alpha   90.00
_cell.angle_beta   90.00
_cell.angle_gamma   90.00
#
_symmetry.space_group_name_H-M   'P 1'
#
loop_
_entity.id
_entity.type
_entity.pdbx_description
1 polymer ?
#
loop_
_entity_poly.entity_id
_entity_poly.type
_entity_poly.pdbx_seq_one_letter_code
_entity_poly.pdbx_strand_id
1 'polypeptide(L)'
;MTIGPATEKLERFRNPDFWHRPANYWFWHRVPTEDEILNQLTTMREAGYGSFQVAVRLSWPLREYLSREYLTAVRTTADTARRLGLRMGIYDDYNWLSGHAGGKTVAGHDSFRESHLFWTASTVADGRAELTVSGIHATDVDWLLAQGAEWVFDGGSPRWADWELQGVFLRSDDGEDQDVTDRATIARSGPDGATVAVELPDAPAGARVAAALSARCVTSRMIDYLEPAAARRFTEVGLQPYVEALSDHIGDTVVYVFFDQPHSCFWDWTERTGTLGSSLMYSTTLRQAADRELDGGWRGILPALVFDDAGKAGARARFFSLYAATATKAFFGTVADWCHEHGLLFSGHEVLAHVGSWDITDVVIADDVRSNFGMDYFAIDAFRDVTAVDARNNDAQLSAKFGDSVARAHGRSGCIVEQYYARVEPGTHFGAGQWELRLSDLRAQAIRHHLLGARQFLEHAFWLTDGDDRDGREALFVNPRFDFPPGMNFEPWFGHHRAFADESAALSQFRDEFEPDTDVALVYPLSTVAGHGPAHPAGAHFAVWAETMARHGVPYRIVDERAVAGSRSDSGRIRIGDASYRCVVLPGVQLTLTEGFGEALVSARAAGVRVVTSGPTLAALDDGGTGEKDSVGARRPAPEDVLELLHGVRGSDMITVTPVDRRTLWTRTGRDARARRP
;
A
#
# COMPACT_ATOMS: atom_id res chain seq x y z
N MET A 1 8.49 33.36 32.48
CA MET A 1 9.24 33.79 31.27
C MET A 1 8.60 33.09 30.09
N THR A 2 7.88 33.82 29.25
CA THR A 2 7.31 33.29 28.01
C THR A 2 8.47 33.01 27.07
N ILE A 3 8.74 31.73 26.80
CA ILE A 3 9.78 31.30 25.85
C ILE A 3 9.33 31.79 24.46
N GLY A 4 10.18 32.53 23.76
CA GLY A 4 9.86 33.04 22.42
C GLY A 4 9.79 31.90 21.38
N PRO A 5 9.07 32.08 20.26
CA PRO A 5 8.89 31.03 19.24
C PRO A 5 10.20 30.43 18.72
N ALA A 6 11.25 31.23 18.53
CA ALA A 6 12.55 30.75 18.08
C ALA A 6 13.27 29.86 19.10
N THR A 7 13.08 30.14 20.40
CA THR A 7 13.64 29.32 21.48
C THR A 7 12.90 27.99 21.60
N GLU A 8 11.57 27.97 21.43
CA GLU A 8 10.76 26.74 21.41
C GLU A 8 11.16 25.81 20.25
N LYS A 9 11.40 26.36 19.05
CA LYS A 9 11.88 25.61 17.88
C LYS A 9 13.25 24.98 18.12
N LEU A 10 14.18 25.76 18.66
CA LEU A 10 15.52 25.26 19.00
C LEU A 10 15.48 24.15 20.06
N GLU A 11 14.59 24.27 21.05
CA GLU A 11 14.40 23.24 22.07
C GLU A 11 13.83 21.95 21.48
N ARG A 12 12.83 22.03 20.57
CA ARG A 12 12.33 20.85 19.84
C ARG A 12 13.40 20.21 18.97
N PHE A 13 14.17 21.01 18.23
CA PHE A 13 15.27 20.50 17.41
C PHE A 13 16.34 19.76 18.25
N ARG A 14 16.65 20.27 19.44
CA ARG A 14 17.59 19.63 20.38
C ARG A 14 17.01 18.40 21.06
N ASN A 15 15.70 18.39 21.29
CA ASN A 15 14.98 17.33 21.97
C ASN A 15 13.74 16.90 21.16
N PRO A 16 13.92 16.22 20.01
CA PRO A 16 12.79 15.75 19.22
C PRO A 16 11.94 14.76 20.01
N ASP A 17 10.63 14.81 19.79
CA ASP A 17 9.69 13.87 20.41
C ASP A 17 9.78 12.47 19.78
N PHE A 18 8.96 11.54 20.30
CA PHE A 18 8.97 10.16 19.84
C PHE A 18 8.53 10.00 18.38
N TRP A 19 7.72 10.91 17.83
CA TRP A 19 7.29 10.84 16.43
C TRP A 19 8.41 11.16 15.46
N HIS A 20 9.40 11.93 15.89
CA HIS A 20 10.56 12.26 15.06
C HIS A 20 11.72 11.29 15.27
N ARG A 21 11.78 10.62 16.43
CA ARG A 21 12.77 9.58 16.69
C ARG A 21 12.45 8.30 15.91
N PRO A 22 13.46 7.51 15.51
CA PRO A 22 13.22 6.21 14.91
C PRO A 22 12.32 5.34 15.78
N ALA A 23 11.53 4.51 15.12
CA ALA A 23 10.73 3.45 15.72
C ALA A 23 11.25 2.08 15.28
N ASN A 24 10.80 1.00 15.91
CA ASN A 24 11.08 -0.34 15.44
C ASN A 24 9.88 -1.28 15.60
N TYR A 25 9.85 -2.31 14.78
CA TYR A 25 9.14 -3.53 15.13
C TYR A 25 9.96 -4.35 16.10
N TRP A 26 9.37 -4.74 17.22
CA TRP A 26 9.99 -5.65 18.16
C TRP A 26 9.47 -7.06 17.98
N PHE A 27 10.30 -7.90 17.37
CA PHE A 27 9.93 -9.25 16.93
C PHE A 27 10.05 -10.28 18.03
N TRP A 28 8.88 -10.81 18.41
CA TRP A 28 8.74 -11.86 19.40
C TRP A 28 8.56 -13.21 18.73
N HIS A 29 9.49 -14.11 19.05
CA HIS A 29 9.50 -15.50 18.59
C HIS A 29 9.03 -16.46 19.70
N ARG A 30 8.98 -15.94 20.94
CA ARG A 30 8.46 -16.56 22.16
C ARG A 30 8.17 -15.46 23.18
N VAL A 31 7.45 -15.80 24.25
CA VAL A 31 7.23 -14.87 25.36
C VAL A 31 8.59 -14.47 25.97
N PRO A 32 8.92 -13.16 26.05
CA PRO A 32 10.13 -12.71 26.72
C PRO A 32 9.97 -12.75 28.24
N THR A 33 11.09 -12.95 28.95
CA THR A 33 11.11 -12.79 30.42
C THR A 33 11.06 -11.31 30.81
N GLU A 34 10.71 -11.00 32.06
CA GLU A 34 10.72 -9.62 32.55
C GLU A 34 12.11 -8.96 32.44
N ASP A 35 13.18 -9.74 32.66
CA ASP A 35 14.56 -9.27 32.52
C ASP A 35 14.91 -8.96 31.05
N GLU A 36 14.44 -9.79 30.11
CA GLU A 36 14.62 -9.53 28.67
C GLU A 36 13.85 -8.29 28.23
N ILE A 37 12.61 -8.11 28.70
CA ILE A 37 11.81 -6.90 28.45
C ILE A 37 12.55 -5.67 28.96
N LEU A 38 13.01 -5.69 30.21
CA LEU A 38 13.73 -4.56 30.80
C LEU A 38 15.02 -4.25 30.05
N ASN A 39 15.81 -5.28 29.75
CA ASN A 39 17.09 -5.12 29.07
C ASN A 39 16.90 -4.55 27.65
N GLN A 40 16.00 -5.14 26.85
CA GLN A 40 15.82 -4.71 25.45
C GLN A 40 15.17 -3.35 25.33
N LEU A 41 14.19 -3.00 26.17
CA LEU A 41 13.63 -1.65 26.18
C LEU A 41 14.67 -0.61 26.66
N THR A 42 15.55 -0.97 27.59
CA THR A 42 16.67 -0.11 27.98
C THR A 42 17.63 0.08 26.80
N THR A 43 17.99 -1.01 26.11
CA THR A 43 18.80 -0.97 24.89
C THR A 43 18.17 -0.09 23.81
N MET A 44 16.87 -0.21 23.55
CA MET A 44 16.15 0.64 22.58
C MET A 44 16.26 2.13 22.94
N ARG A 45 16.02 2.47 24.21
CA ARG A 45 16.13 3.84 24.70
C ARG A 45 17.56 4.38 24.55
N GLU A 46 18.56 3.59 24.90
CA GLU A 46 19.97 3.98 24.79
C GLU A 46 20.39 4.17 23.33
N ALA A 47 19.92 3.29 22.44
CA ALA A 47 20.09 3.36 21.00
C ALA A 47 19.32 4.53 20.34
N GLY A 48 18.43 5.21 21.08
CA GLY A 48 17.79 6.45 20.65
C GLY A 48 16.42 6.30 19.99
N TYR A 49 15.82 5.11 20.02
CA TYR A 49 14.44 4.89 19.57
C TYR A 49 13.45 5.67 20.46
N GLY A 50 12.37 6.16 19.85
CA GLY A 50 11.29 6.85 20.55
C GLY A 50 10.07 5.96 20.81
N SER A 51 9.80 5.03 19.90
CA SER A 51 8.67 4.12 19.97
C SER A 51 8.99 2.74 19.39
N PHE A 52 8.11 1.79 19.66
CA PHE A 52 8.17 0.45 19.08
C PHE A 52 6.76 -0.16 19.00
N GLN A 53 6.59 -1.23 18.24
CA GLN A 53 5.40 -2.09 18.31
C GLN A 53 5.81 -3.55 18.39
N VAL A 54 5.15 -4.30 19.27
CA VAL A 54 5.41 -5.74 19.44
C VAL A 54 4.71 -6.49 18.32
N ALA A 55 5.47 -7.22 17.51
CA ALA A 55 4.96 -8.07 16.45
C ALA A 55 5.47 -9.51 16.66
N VAL A 56 4.56 -10.48 16.51
CA VAL A 56 4.95 -11.90 16.49
C VAL A 56 5.36 -12.31 15.08
N ARG A 57 6.14 -13.39 14.97
CA ARG A 57 6.67 -13.92 13.69
C ARG A 57 6.18 -15.35 13.42
N LEU A 58 6.40 -15.84 12.19
CA LEU A 58 5.97 -17.17 11.74
C LEU A 58 6.42 -18.32 12.65
N SER A 59 7.53 -18.14 13.35
CA SER A 59 8.07 -19.07 14.35
C SER A 59 7.24 -19.16 15.65
N TRP A 60 6.38 -18.18 15.93
CA TRP A 60 5.50 -18.19 17.09
C TRP A 60 4.42 -19.29 16.96
N PRO A 61 3.97 -19.94 18.05
CA PRO A 61 2.85 -20.87 17.95
C PRO A 61 1.52 -20.14 17.78
N LEU A 62 0.87 -20.26 16.61
CA LEU A 62 -0.40 -19.58 16.26
C LEU A 62 -1.46 -19.61 17.40
N ARG A 63 -1.65 -20.77 18.04
CA ARG A 63 -2.62 -20.97 19.12
C ARG A 63 -2.35 -20.15 20.39
N GLU A 64 -1.11 -19.69 20.58
CA GLU A 64 -0.65 -18.95 21.76
C GLU A 64 -0.74 -17.44 21.56
N TYR A 65 -1.02 -16.97 20.33
CA TYR A 65 -1.29 -15.57 20.05
C TYR A 65 -2.54 -15.08 20.80
N LEU A 66 -2.42 -13.92 21.44
CA LEU A 66 -3.40 -13.33 22.38
C LEU A 66 -3.76 -14.24 23.57
N SER A 67 -2.90 -15.19 23.92
CA SER A 67 -3.02 -15.92 25.17
C SER A 67 -2.85 -14.99 26.38
N ARG A 68 -3.29 -15.44 27.56
CA ARG A 68 -3.09 -14.70 28.81
C ARG A 68 -1.61 -14.44 29.10
N GLU A 69 -0.74 -15.39 28.78
CA GLU A 69 0.71 -15.26 28.99
C GLU A 69 1.28 -14.17 28.07
N TYR A 70 0.92 -14.20 26.79
CA TYR A 70 1.28 -13.15 25.83
C TYR A 70 0.82 -11.76 26.30
N LEU A 71 -0.47 -11.61 26.64
CA LEU A 71 -1.03 -10.33 27.08
C LEU A 71 -0.41 -9.83 28.40
N THR A 72 -0.01 -10.75 29.29
CA THR A 72 0.73 -10.40 30.52
C THR A 72 2.12 -9.85 30.19
N ALA A 73 2.85 -10.47 29.26
CA ALA A 73 4.15 -9.96 28.82
C ALA A 73 4.03 -8.60 28.09
N VAL A 74 2.98 -8.43 27.28
CA VAL A 74 2.66 -7.15 26.62
C VAL A 74 2.35 -6.07 27.66
N ARG A 75 1.62 -6.41 28.72
CA ARG A 75 1.39 -5.51 29.85
C ARG A 75 2.69 -5.12 30.55
N THR A 76 3.54 -6.07 30.91
CA THR A 76 4.85 -5.79 31.51
C THR A 76 5.73 -4.91 30.60
N THR A 77 5.63 -5.13 29.29
CA THR A 77 6.27 -4.29 28.27
C THR A 77 5.78 -2.86 28.32
N ALA A 78 4.46 -2.63 28.37
CA ALA A 78 3.89 -1.29 28.46
C ALA A 78 4.23 -0.58 29.78
N ASP A 79 4.20 -1.29 30.92
CA ASP A 79 4.63 -0.77 32.23
C ASP A 79 6.11 -0.35 32.22
N THR A 80 6.96 -1.14 31.58
CA THR A 80 8.39 -0.84 31.46
C THR A 80 8.65 0.31 30.48
N ALA A 81 7.95 0.33 29.34
CA ALA A 81 8.03 1.42 28.36
C ALA A 81 7.65 2.77 28.98
N ARG A 82 6.56 2.82 29.78
CA ARG A 82 6.15 4.00 30.54
C ARG A 82 7.28 4.50 31.46
N ARG A 83 7.90 3.61 32.23
CA ARG A 83 9.02 3.96 33.14
C ARG A 83 10.23 4.51 32.39
N LEU A 84 10.47 4.03 31.17
CA LEU A 84 11.60 4.43 30.33
C LEU A 84 11.29 5.63 29.43
N GLY A 85 10.03 6.08 29.36
CA GLY A 85 9.59 7.19 28.52
C GLY A 85 9.46 6.83 27.03
N LEU A 86 9.37 5.53 26.71
CA LEU A 86 9.12 5.06 25.35
C LEU A 86 7.62 5.09 25.04
N ARG A 87 7.26 5.06 23.76
CA ARG A 87 5.90 4.86 23.28
C ARG A 87 5.73 3.51 22.60
N MET A 88 4.51 3.00 22.63
CA MET A 88 4.15 1.71 22.09
C MET A 88 3.00 1.86 21.10
N GLY A 89 3.11 1.21 19.95
CA GLY A 89 2.00 0.89 19.06
C GLY A 89 1.48 -0.52 19.32
N ILE A 90 0.19 -0.74 19.06
CA ILE A 90 -0.36 -2.09 18.90
C ILE A 90 -0.16 -2.47 17.44
N TYR A 91 0.68 -3.46 17.17
CA TYR A 91 0.65 -4.14 15.88
C TYR A 91 -0.56 -5.06 15.87
N ASP A 92 -1.43 -4.90 14.89
CA ASP A 92 -2.83 -5.32 15.01
C ASP A 92 -3.07 -6.82 14.76
N ASP A 93 -2.09 -7.57 14.27
CA ASP A 93 -2.25 -8.98 13.93
C ASP A 93 -1.06 -9.89 14.28
N TYR A 94 -1.27 -11.18 14.02
CA TYR A 94 -0.29 -12.24 14.03
C TYR A 94 0.47 -12.26 12.71
N ASN A 95 1.75 -11.85 12.74
CA ASN A 95 2.51 -11.49 11.52
C ASN A 95 1.76 -10.40 10.73
N TRP A 96 1.97 -10.32 9.42
CA TRP A 96 1.24 -9.45 8.50
C TRP A 96 0.26 -10.35 7.72
N LEU A 97 -1.04 -10.32 7.93
CA LEU A 97 -1.88 -9.36 7.23
C LEU A 97 -3.00 -8.95 8.17
N SER A 98 -3.21 -7.66 8.33
CA SER A 98 -4.21 -7.15 9.27
C SER A 98 -5.62 -7.64 8.96
N GLY A 99 -6.28 -8.25 9.94
CA GLY A 99 -7.71 -8.59 9.89
C GLY A 99 -8.05 -10.01 10.35
N HIS A 100 -7.08 -10.91 10.40
CA HIS A 100 -7.34 -12.33 10.70
C HIS A 100 -7.16 -12.70 12.18
N ALA A 101 -6.41 -11.93 12.97
CA ALA A 101 -6.09 -12.17 14.39
C ALA A 101 -5.60 -13.60 14.67
N GLY A 102 -4.64 -14.08 13.87
CA GLY A 102 -4.20 -15.49 13.88
C GLY A 102 -5.30 -16.52 13.56
N GLY A 103 -6.29 -16.18 12.74
CA GLY A 103 -7.43 -17.03 12.36
C GLY A 103 -8.62 -16.95 13.32
N LYS A 104 -8.53 -16.17 14.40
CA LYS A 104 -9.62 -16.00 15.37
C LYS A 104 -10.82 -15.27 14.76
N THR A 105 -10.62 -14.42 13.76
CA THR A 105 -11.71 -13.68 13.11
C THR A 105 -12.69 -14.63 12.42
N VAL A 106 -12.18 -15.64 11.71
CA VAL A 106 -13.00 -16.60 10.96
C VAL A 106 -13.44 -17.82 11.79
N ALA A 107 -12.89 -18.00 12.98
CA ALA A 107 -13.17 -19.16 13.83
C ALA A 107 -14.67 -19.23 14.20
N GLY A 108 -15.35 -20.27 13.72
CA GLY A 108 -16.80 -20.46 13.92
C GLY A 108 -17.68 -19.60 12.99
N HIS A 109 -17.08 -18.89 12.03
CA HIS A 109 -17.75 -17.98 11.11
C HIS A 109 -17.20 -18.16 9.68
N ASP A 110 -17.44 -19.32 9.06
CA ASP A 110 -16.91 -19.62 7.72
C ASP A 110 -17.32 -18.59 6.65
N SER A 111 -18.46 -17.91 6.83
CA SER A 111 -18.89 -16.82 5.96
C SER A 111 -17.97 -15.59 5.98
N PHE A 112 -17.06 -15.47 6.95
CA PHE A 112 -16.07 -14.39 7.02
C PHE A 112 -14.77 -14.74 6.31
N ARG A 113 -14.57 -15.99 5.88
CA ARG A 113 -13.39 -16.39 5.11
C ARG A 113 -13.47 -15.78 3.72
N GLU A 114 -12.30 -15.45 3.17
CA GLU A 114 -12.20 -14.93 1.81
C GLU A 114 -12.93 -15.82 0.79
N SER A 115 -13.63 -15.15 -0.11
CA SER A 115 -14.23 -15.76 -1.31
C SER A 115 -13.72 -15.01 -2.52
N HIS A 116 -13.53 -15.70 -3.63
CA HIS A 116 -12.85 -15.15 -4.80
C HIS A 116 -13.61 -15.46 -6.08
N LEU A 117 -13.53 -14.52 -7.02
CA LEU A 117 -13.99 -14.63 -8.39
C LEU A 117 -12.85 -15.17 -9.25
N PHE A 118 -13.10 -16.34 -9.84
CA PHE A 118 -12.27 -16.98 -10.86
C PHE A 118 -12.96 -16.88 -12.22
N TRP A 119 -12.19 -16.99 -13.28
CA TRP A 119 -12.75 -17.04 -14.63
C TRP A 119 -11.94 -17.94 -15.56
N THR A 120 -12.58 -18.38 -16.62
CA THR A 120 -11.99 -19.28 -17.60
C THR A 120 -12.62 -19.00 -18.94
N ALA A 121 -11.85 -19.20 -20.02
CA ALA A 121 -12.34 -19.01 -21.38
C ALA A 121 -11.97 -20.22 -22.24
N SER A 122 -12.88 -20.56 -23.16
CA SER A 122 -12.74 -21.66 -24.11
C SER A 122 -13.38 -21.27 -25.43
N THR A 123 -13.45 -22.22 -26.36
CA THR A 123 -14.15 -22.08 -27.63
C THR A 123 -15.29 -23.08 -27.76
N VAL A 124 -16.34 -22.70 -28.48
CA VAL A 124 -17.48 -23.58 -28.74
C VAL A 124 -17.10 -24.69 -29.72
N ALA A 125 -17.39 -25.94 -29.37
CA ALA A 125 -17.24 -27.12 -30.22
C ALA A 125 -18.53 -27.96 -30.18
N ASP A 126 -19.05 -28.33 -31.36
CA ASP A 126 -20.28 -29.12 -31.51
C ASP A 126 -21.49 -28.57 -30.73
N GLY A 127 -21.63 -27.24 -30.74
CA GLY A 127 -22.70 -26.54 -30.02
C GLY A 127 -22.58 -26.60 -28.50
N ARG A 128 -21.39 -26.89 -27.97
CA ARG A 128 -21.11 -27.03 -26.53
C ARG A 128 -19.78 -26.40 -26.16
N ALA A 129 -19.61 -26.11 -24.88
CA ALA A 129 -18.32 -25.79 -24.32
C ALA A 129 -18.19 -26.37 -22.90
N GLU A 130 -16.99 -26.82 -22.57
CA GLU A 130 -16.59 -27.15 -21.20
C GLU A 130 -15.49 -26.17 -20.79
N LEU A 131 -15.66 -25.54 -19.63
CA LEU A 131 -14.71 -24.59 -19.07
C LEU A 131 -14.34 -25.01 -17.65
N THR A 132 -13.06 -24.95 -17.32
CA THR A 132 -12.53 -25.42 -16.03
C THR A 132 -11.75 -24.31 -15.34
N VAL A 133 -11.82 -24.29 -14.01
CA VAL A 133 -10.90 -23.59 -13.12
C VAL A 133 -10.17 -24.65 -12.30
N SER A 134 -8.86 -24.74 -12.43
CA SER A 134 -8.02 -25.72 -11.76
C SER A 134 -6.61 -25.20 -11.45
N GLY A 135 -5.88 -25.91 -10.59
CA GLY A 135 -4.50 -25.55 -10.24
C GLY A 135 -4.42 -24.20 -9.52
N ILE A 136 -5.37 -23.94 -8.62
CA ILE A 136 -5.45 -22.68 -7.86
C ILE A 136 -4.35 -22.66 -6.80
N HIS A 137 -3.54 -21.61 -6.78
CA HIS A 137 -2.50 -21.40 -5.76
C HIS A 137 -2.36 -19.92 -5.40
N ALA A 138 -1.92 -19.63 -4.17
CA ALA A 138 -1.77 -18.27 -3.64
C ALA A 138 -0.33 -17.80 -3.87
N THR A 139 -0.14 -16.89 -4.83
CA THR A 139 1.19 -16.49 -5.31
C THR A 139 2.00 -15.78 -4.25
N ASP A 140 1.35 -14.99 -3.39
CA ASP A 140 1.94 -14.31 -2.24
C ASP A 140 2.38 -15.27 -1.14
N VAL A 141 1.66 -16.38 -0.97
CA VAL A 141 1.95 -17.39 0.07
C VAL A 141 3.02 -18.38 -0.38
N ASP A 142 3.13 -18.66 -1.68
CA ASP A 142 4.12 -19.62 -2.22
C ASP A 142 5.57 -19.23 -1.84
N TRP A 143 5.86 -17.93 -1.79
CA TRP A 143 7.17 -17.40 -1.37
C TRP A 143 7.46 -17.60 0.12
N LEU A 144 6.45 -17.89 0.93
CA LEU A 144 6.58 -18.11 2.37
C LEU A 144 6.75 -19.59 2.74
N LEU A 145 6.84 -20.46 1.73
CA LEU A 145 7.07 -21.90 1.89
C LEU A 145 5.97 -22.56 2.75
N ALA A 146 6.28 -23.70 3.37
CA ALA A 146 5.34 -24.43 4.21
C ALA A 146 4.90 -23.61 5.45
N GLN A 147 5.77 -22.75 5.98
CA GLN A 147 5.47 -21.91 7.13
C GLN A 147 4.36 -20.91 6.82
N GLY A 148 4.43 -20.25 5.66
CA GLY A 148 3.36 -19.38 5.20
C GLY A 148 2.07 -20.13 4.91
N ALA A 149 2.16 -21.27 4.22
CA ALA A 149 0.99 -22.08 3.91
C ALA A 149 0.26 -22.55 5.18
N GLU A 150 0.98 -22.99 6.22
CA GLU A 150 0.39 -23.39 7.51
C GLU A 150 -0.18 -22.21 8.31
N TRP A 151 0.36 -21.01 8.12
CA TRP A 151 -0.17 -19.80 8.72
C TRP A 151 -1.45 -19.35 8.04
N VAL A 152 -1.49 -19.31 6.71
CA VAL A 152 -2.64 -18.81 5.94
C VAL A 152 -3.77 -19.85 5.88
N PHE A 153 -3.44 -21.14 5.73
CA PHE A 153 -4.43 -22.20 5.53
C PHE A 153 -4.45 -23.22 6.67
N ASP A 154 -5.66 -23.53 7.15
CA ASP A 154 -5.92 -24.67 8.03
C ASP A 154 -5.47 -25.98 7.33
N GLY A 155 -4.38 -26.59 7.83
CA GLY A 155 -3.79 -27.80 7.24
C GLY A 155 -2.85 -27.55 6.06
N GLY A 156 -2.30 -26.33 5.95
CA GLY A 156 -1.20 -26.02 5.03
C GLY A 156 -1.55 -26.03 3.54
N SER A 157 -2.84 -26.07 3.20
CA SER A 157 -3.28 -26.09 1.80
C SER A 157 -4.64 -25.42 1.59
N PRO A 158 -4.83 -24.71 0.46
CA PRO A 158 -6.11 -24.13 0.11
C PRO A 158 -7.12 -25.23 -0.27
N ARG A 159 -8.37 -25.06 0.14
CA ARG A 159 -9.50 -25.94 -0.21
C ARG A 159 -10.70 -25.08 -0.54
N TRP A 160 -11.30 -25.32 -1.70
CA TRP A 160 -12.40 -24.51 -2.22
C TRP A 160 -13.76 -25.18 -2.04
N ALA A 161 -14.78 -24.41 -1.70
CA ALA A 161 -16.16 -24.86 -1.63
C ALA A 161 -17.11 -23.74 -2.08
N ASP A 162 -18.41 -23.99 -1.98
CA ASP A 162 -19.47 -23.01 -2.27
C ASP A 162 -19.33 -22.39 -3.68
N TRP A 163 -18.99 -23.25 -4.65
CA TRP A 163 -18.85 -22.85 -6.05
C TRP A 163 -20.18 -22.36 -6.61
N GLU A 164 -20.20 -21.12 -7.08
CA GLU A 164 -21.38 -20.50 -7.69
C GLU A 164 -21.04 -19.90 -9.07
N LEU A 165 -21.96 -20.07 -10.01
CA LEU A 165 -21.83 -19.52 -11.35
C LEU A 165 -22.27 -18.05 -11.36
N GLN A 166 -21.33 -17.14 -11.61
CA GLN A 166 -21.59 -15.69 -11.59
C GLN A 166 -22.04 -15.16 -12.96
N GLY A 167 -21.50 -15.72 -14.04
CA GLY A 167 -21.93 -15.40 -15.40
C GLY A 167 -21.21 -16.21 -16.46
N VAL A 168 -21.85 -16.42 -17.61
CA VAL A 168 -21.26 -17.02 -18.81
C VAL A 168 -21.58 -16.16 -20.02
N PHE A 169 -20.56 -15.85 -20.80
CA PHE A 169 -20.64 -14.90 -21.90
C PHE A 169 -20.07 -15.49 -23.18
N LEU A 170 -20.90 -15.48 -24.22
CA LEU A 170 -20.49 -15.81 -25.59
C LEU A 170 -20.06 -14.51 -26.27
N ARG A 171 -18.82 -14.46 -26.73
CA ARG A 171 -18.26 -13.32 -27.45
C ARG A 171 -18.34 -13.55 -28.96
N SER A 172 -18.92 -12.58 -29.66
CA SER A 172 -18.93 -12.54 -31.13
C SER A 172 -17.58 -12.11 -31.70
N ASP A 173 -17.39 -12.30 -33.00
CA ASP A 173 -16.19 -11.84 -33.72
C ASP A 173 -16.06 -10.30 -33.69
N ASP A 174 -17.19 -9.59 -33.60
CA ASP A 174 -17.25 -8.12 -33.50
C ASP A 174 -16.97 -7.61 -32.07
N GLY A 175 -16.73 -8.50 -31.11
CA GLY A 175 -16.41 -8.17 -29.72
C GLY A 175 -17.62 -7.93 -28.80
N GLU A 176 -18.84 -8.17 -29.30
CA GLU A 176 -20.06 -8.09 -28.50
C GLU A 176 -20.22 -9.31 -27.60
N ASP A 177 -20.65 -9.09 -26.36
CA ASP A 177 -20.78 -10.14 -25.35
C ASP A 177 -22.27 -10.43 -25.08
N GLN A 178 -22.68 -11.67 -25.36
CA GLN A 178 -24.02 -12.17 -25.05
C GLN A 178 -24.00 -12.97 -23.76
N ASP A 179 -24.81 -12.59 -22.77
CA ASP A 179 -25.05 -13.40 -21.58
C ASP A 179 -25.82 -14.68 -21.95
N VAL A 180 -25.20 -15.82 -21.70
CA VAL A 180 -25.73 -17.17 -21.96
C VAL A 180 -25.73 -18.02 -20.69
N THR A 181 -25.74 -17.39 -19.51
CA THR A 181 -25.61 -18.10 -18.23
C THR A 181 -26.73 -19.11 -17.98
N ASP A 182 -27.95 -18.83 -18.45
CA ASP A 182 -29.09 -19.75 -18.33
C ASP A 182 -28.91 -21.05 -19.13
N ARG A 183 -27.89 -21.12 -19.99
CA ARG A 183 -27.51 -22.30 -20.77
C ARG A 183 -26.33 -23.05 -20.16
N ALA A 184 -25.90 -22.67 -18.96
CA ALA A 184 -24.72 -23.21 -18.30
C ALA A 184 -25.07 -23.85 -16.94
N THR A 185 -24.30 -24.87 -16.57
CA THR A 185 -24.39 -25.52 -15.25
C THR A 185 -22.99 -25.90 -14.76
N ILE A 186 -22.78 -25.86 -13.45
CA ILE A 186 -21.58 -26.45 -12.84
C ILE A 186 -21.72 -27.97 -12.91
N ALA A 187 -21.00 -28.59 -13.83
CA ALA A 187 -21.06 -30.03 -14.08
C ALA A 187 -20.30 -30.82 -12.99
N ARG A 188 -19.18 -30.26 -12.51
CA ARG A 188 -18.32 -30.85 -11.48
C ARG A 188 -17.74 -29.74 -10.62
N SER A 189 -17.65 -29.94 -9.31
CA SER A 189 -16.91 -29.05 -8.40
C SER A 189 -16.32 -29.86 -7.26
N GLY A 190 -15.24 -29.33 -6.67
CA GLY A 190 -14.53 -29.96 -5.58
C GLY A 190 -13.54 -29.00 -4.91
N PRO A 191 -12.72 -29.51 -3.99
CA PRO A 191 -11.76 -28.71 -3.22
C PRO A 191 -10.68 -28.04 -4.08
N ASP A 192 -10.43 -28.55 -5.28
CA ASP A 192 -9.29 -28.16 -6.11
C ASP A 192 -9.72 -27.43 -7.40
N GLY A 193 -11.03 -27.21 -7.60
CA GLY A 193 -11.54 -26.57 -8.81
C GLY A 193 -13.00 -26.90 -9.15
N ALA A 194 -13.44 -26.36 -10.29
CA ALA A 194 -14.77 -26.61 -10.85
C ALA A 194 -14.78 -26.60 -12.38
N THR A 195 -15.75 -27.29 -12.96
CA THR A 195 -15.99 -27.38 -14.40
C THR A 195 -17.44 -26.99 -14.71
N VAL A 196 -17.60 -26.07 -15.66
CA VAL A 196 -18.88 -25.57 -16.19
C VAL A 196 -19.12 -26.20 -17.56
N ALA A 197 -20.31 -26.76 -17.74
CA ALA A 197 -20.81 -27.19 -19.05
C ALA A 197 -21.78 -26.14 -19.59
N VAL A 198 -21.63 -25.76 -20.86
CA VAL A 198 -22.45 -24.74 -21.54
C VAL A 198 -23.03 -25.32 -22.84
N GLU A 199 -24.34 -25.19 -23.01
CA GLU A 199 -25.07 -25.65 -24.20
C GLU A 199 -25.37 -24.48 -25.14
N LEU A 200 -24.77 -24.48 -26.33
CA LEU A 200 -24.81 -23.39 -27.30
C LEU A 200 -25.10 -23.92 -28.73
N PRO A 201 -26.26 -24.55 -28.97
CA PRO A 201 -26.55 -25.20 -30.25
C PRO A 201 -26.55 -24.24 -31.46
N ASP A 202 -26.81 -22.96 -31.21
CA ASP A 202 -26.89 -21.92 -32.23
C ASP A 202 -25.57 -21.15 -32.41
N ALA A 203 -24.56 -21.39 -31.56
CA ALA A 203 -23.30 -20.66 -31.63
C ALA A 203 -22.37 -21.25 -32.69
N PRO A 204 -21.64 -20.41 -33.45
CA PRO A 204 -20.69 -20.89 -34.43
C PRO A 204 -19.53 -21.62 -33.74
N ALA A 205 -19.07 -22.71 -34.35
CA ALA A 205 -17.88 -23.42 -33.88
C ALA A 205 -16.67 -22.47 -33.88
N GLY A 206 -15.89 -22.48 -32.80
CA GLY A 206 -14.77 -21.58 -32.59
C GLY A 206 -15.11 -20.26 -31.91
N ALA A 207 -16.40 -19.92 -31.71
CA ALA A 207 -16.79 -18.75 -30.95
C ALA A 207 -16.22 -18.80 -29.53
N ARG A 208 -15.77 -17.66 -28.99
CA ARG A 208 -15.18 -17.59 -27.66
C ARG A 208 -16.28 -17.56 -26.61
N VAL A 209 -16.14 -18.37 -25.58
CA VAL A 209 -17.03 -18.35 -24.41
C VAL A 209 -16.18 -18.23 -23.15
N ALA A 210 -16.66 -17.42 -22.20
CA ALA A 210 -16.04 -17.28 -20.90
C ALA A 210 -17.05 -17.55 -19.79
N ALA A 211 -16.59 -18.12 -18.68
CA ALA A 211 -17.37 -18.32 -17.47
C ALA A 211 -16.64 -17.68 -16.30
N ALA A 212 -17.39 -17.03 -15.43
CA ALA A 212 -16.93 -16.52 -14.14
C ALA A 212 -17.62 -17.28 -13.01
N LEU A 213 -16.83 -17.75 -12.04
CA LEU A 213 -17.29 -18.50 -10.89
C LEU A 213 -16.78 -17.83 -9.61
N SER A 214 -17.58 -17.85 -8.55
CA SER A 214 -17.09 -17.54 -7.21
C SER A 214 -16.91 -18.82 -6.41
N ALA A 215 -15.93 -18.84 -5.50
CA ALA A 215 -15.74 -19.91 -4.53
C ALA A 215 -15.16 -19.37 -3.23
N ARG A 216 -15.43 -20.05 -2.12
CA ARG A 216 -14.87 -19.76 -0.79
C ARG A 216 -13.68 -20.66 -0.51
N CYS A 217 -12.59 -20.10 0.02
CA CYS A 217 -11.49 -20.90 0.54
C CYS A 217 -11.80 -21.32 1.99
N VAL A 218 -12.32 -22.53 2.19
CA VAL A 218 -12.80 -23.01 3.50
C VAL A 218 -11.67 -23.29 4.50
N THR A 219 -10.43 -23.39 4.03
CA THR A 219 -9.25 -23.50 4.90
C THR A 219 -8.58 -22.15 5.15
N SER A 220 -8.93 -21.07 4.44
CA SER A 220 -8.24 -19.78 4.61
C SER A 220 -8.57 -19.09 5.92
N ARG A 221 -7.54 -18.63 6.63
CA ARG A 221 -7.67 -17.76 7.80
C ARG A 221 -7.86 -16.30 7.41
N MET A 222 -7.60 -15.94 6.15
CA MET A 222 -7.80 -14.59 5.63
C MET A 222 -9.29 -14.27 5.55
N ILE A 223 -9.62 -13.02 5.83
CA ILE A 223 -10.99 -12.55 5.89
C ILE A 223 -11.48 -12.03 4.53
N ASP A 224 -12.79 -11.97 4.37
CA ASP A 224 -13.43 -11.18 3.32
C ASP A 224 -13.43 -9.69 3.72
N TYR A 225 -12.53 -8.91 3.15
CA TYR A 225 -12.40 -7.46 3.41
C TYR A 225 -13.56 -6.64 2.84
N LEU A 226 -14.42 -7.24 2.01
CA LEU A 226 -15.63 -6.58 1.51
C LEU A 226 -16.78 -6.65 2.53
N GLU A 227 -16.62 -7.41 3.63
CA GLU A 227 -17.65 -7.65 4.63
C GLU A 227 -17.35 -6.93 5.96
N PRO A 228 -18.08 -5.84 6.29
CA PRO A 228 -17.86 -5.09 7.53
C PRO A 228 -18.04 -5.94 8.81
N ALA A 229 -18.79 -7.04 8.72
CA ALA A 229 -18.97 -7.96 9.85
C ALA A 229 -17.67 -8.70 10.21
N ALA A 230 -16.82 -9.02 9.22
CA ALA A 230 -15.52 -9.62 9.46
C ALA A 230 -14.57 -8.61 10.14
N ALA A 231 -14.56 -7.35 9.67
CA ALA A 231 -13.78 -6.28 10.30
C ALA A 231 -14.20 -5.99 11.75
N ARG A 232 -15.52 -5.97 12.05
CA ARG A 232 -15.99 -5.86 13.45
C ARG A 232 -15.57 -7.06 14.30
N ARG A 233 -15.64 -8.26 13.72
CA ARG A 233 -15.19 -9.45 14.43
C ARG A 233 -13.69 -9.39 14.74
N PHE A 234 -12.89 -8.87 13.80
CA PHE A 234 -11.47 -8.63 14.01
C PHE A 234 -11.21 -7.67 15.18
N THR A 235 -11.93 -6.54 15.28
CA THR A 235 -11.73 -5.63 16.43
C THR A 235 -12.09 -6.30 17.76
N GLU A 236 -13.15 -7.12 17.79
CA GLU A 236 -13.56 -7.88 18.99
C GLU A 236 -12.54 -8.93 19.46
N VAL A 237 -11.91 -9.67 18.54
CA VAL A 237 -11.06 -10.82 18.90
C VAL A 237 -9.57 -10.55 18.78
N GLY A 238 -9.18 -9.58 17.96
CA GLY A 238 -7.81 -9.17 17.69
C GLY A 238 -7.37 -7.99 18.56
N LEU A 239 -8.20 -6.94 18.63
CA LEU A 239 -7.80 -5.66 19.26
C LEU A 239 -8.33 -5.48 20.68
N GLN A 240 -9.57 -5.86 20.96
CA GLN A 240 -10.18 -5.76 22.29
C GLN A 240 -9.32 -6.39 23.41
N PRO A 241 -8.67 -7.55 23.22
CA PRO A 241 -7.82 -8.13 24.26
C PRO A 241 -6.64 -7.23 24.67
N TYR A 242 -6.09 -6.44 23.73
CA TYR A 242 -5.04 -5.47 24.07
C TYR A 242 -5.59 -4.34 24.93
N VAL A 243 -6.75 -3.77 24.57
CA VAL A 243 -7.36 -2.67 25.33
C VAL A 243 -7.73 -3.13 26.75
N GLU A 244 -8.27 -4.34 26.90
CA GLU A 244 -8.57 -4.92 28.21
C GLU A 244 -7.31 -5.09 29.07
N ALA A 245 -6.20 -5.52 28.47
CA ALA A 245 -4.94 -5.69 29.18
C ALA A 245 -4.22 -4.36 29.49
N LEU A 246 -4.43 -3.33 28.67
CA LEU A 246 -3.63 -2.10 28.64
C LEU A 246 -4.42 -0.83 28.96
N SER A 247 -5.61 -0.94 29.56
CA SER A 247 -6.57 0.17 29.68
C SER A 247 -6.00 1.48 30.27
N ASP A 248 -5.09 1.39 31.23
CA ASP A 248 -4.42 2.55 31.87
C ASP A 248 -3.18 3.06 31.11
N HIS A 249 -2.83 2.42 29.98
CA HIS A 249 -1.78 2.84 29.05
C HIS A 249 -2.29 3.57 27.81
N ILE A 250 -3.56 3.39 27.47
CA ILE A 250 -4.15 3.92 26.25
C ILE A 250 -4.13 5.46 26.24
N GLY A 251 -3.71 6.04 25.12
CA GLY A 251 -3.60 7.49 24.91
C GLY A 251 -2.37 8.14 25.56
N ASP A 252 -1.57 7.40 26.34
CA ASP A 252 -0.33 7.88 26.95
C ASP A 252 0.88 7.07 26.47
N THR A 253 0.99 5.82 26.94
CA THR A 253 2.12 4.95 26.57
C THR A 253 1.81 4.18 25.30
N VAL A 254 0.57 3.70 25.16
CA VAL A 254 0.06 3.02 23.96
C VAL A 254 -0.76 4.03 23.17
N VAL A 255 -0.28 4.39 21.98
CA VAL A 255 -0.73 5.62 21.28
C VAL A 255 -1.45 5.37 19.96
N TYR A 256 -1.16 4.28 19.26
CA TYR A 256 -1.79 3.95 17.98
C TYR A 256 -1.95 2.44 17.79
N VAL A 257 -2.88 2.08 16.91
CA VAL A 257 -2.94 0.77 16.24
C VAL A 257 -2.26 0.91 14.88
N PHE A 258 -1.42 -0.04 14.54
CA PHE A 258 -0.69 -0.11 13.26
C PHE A 258 -1.17 -1.34 12.49
N PHE A 259 -1.81 -1.10 11.35
CA PHE A 259 -2.14 -2.14 10.39
C PHE A 259 -1.03 -2.33 9.34
N ASP A 260 -0.86 -3.55 8.86
CA ASP A 260 0.15 -3.96 7.92
C ASP A 260 -0.48 -4.83 6.82
N GLN A 261 -0.50 -4.26 5.62
CA GLN A 261 -0.91 -4.91 4.38
C GLN A 261 -2.24 -5.68 4.47
N PRO A 262 -3.38 -5.08 4.88
CA PRO A 262 -4.67 -5.75 4.75
C PRO A 262 -4.94 -6.11 3.29
N HIS A 263 -4.95 -7.41 3.00
CA HIS A 263 -5.38 -7.99 1.73
C HIS A 263 -5.85 -9.44 1.93
N SER A 264 -6.69 -9.91 1.01
CA SER A 264 -6.91 -11.33 0.78
C SER A 264 -5.74 -11.91 -0.02
N CYS A 265 -5.55 -13.22 -0.04
CA CYS A 265 -4.51 -13.82 -0.87
C CYS A 265 -4.67 -13.44 -2.36
N PHE A 266 -3.53 -13.38 -3.07
CA PHE A 266 -3.49 -13.19 -4.51
C PHE A 266 -3.43 -14.57 -5.18
N TRP A 267 -4.44 -14.91 -5.99
CA TRP A 267 -4.57 -16.26 -6.53
C TRP A 267 -4.33 -16.31 -8.04
N ASP A 268 -3.55 -17.28 -8.47
CA ASP A 268 -3.44 -17.68 -9.87
C ASP A 268 -4.04 -19.09 -10.08
N TRP A 269 -4.40 -19.40 -11.32
CA TRP A 269 -4.95 -20.69 -11.73
C TRP A 269 -4.67 -20.97 -13.21
N THR A 270 -4.76 -22.24 -13.59
CA THR A 270 -4.25 -22.74 -14.89
C THR A 270 -4.95 -22.11 -16.10
N GLU A 271 -6.27 -21.94 -16.03
CA GLU A 271 -7.09 -21.46 -17.14
C GLU A 271 -7.34 -19.94 -17.13
N ARG A 272 -6.59 -19.17 -16.31
CA ARG A 272 -6.73 -17.72 -16.27
C ARG A 272 -6.43 -17.13 -17.64
N THR A 273 -7.29 -16.22 -18.09
CA THR A 273 -7.10 -15.46 -19.34
C THR A 273 -7.26 -13.96 -19.10
N GLY A 274 -6.87 -13.14 -20.08
CA GLY A 274 -7.04 -11.68 -19.99
C GLY A 274 -5.83 -11.01 -19.32
N THR A 275 -6.04 -9.78 -18.83
CA THR A 275 -4.94 -8.94 -18.34
C THR A 275 -4.85 -8.82 -16.82
N LEU A 276 -5.84 -9.32 -16.07
CA LEU A 276 -5.82 -9.26 -14.61
C LEU A 276 -4.87 -10.31 -14.05
N GLY A 277 -3.95 -9.88 -13.18
CA GLY A 277 -2.87 -10.71 -12.63
C GLY A 277 -3.26 -11.71 -11.53
N SER A 278 -4.43 -11.54 -10.91
CA SER A 278 -4.91 -12.36 -9.79
C SER A 278 -6.43 -12.46 -9.81
N SER A 279 -7.00 -13.42 -9.09
CA SER A 279 -8.42 -13.42 -8.72
C SER A 279 -8.80 -12.11 -8.02
N LEU A 280 -10.11 -11.86 -7.95
CA LEU A 280 -10.69 -10.73 -7.23
C LEU A 280 -11.52 -11.25 -6.07
N MET A 281 -11.49 -10.59 -4.91
CA MET A 281 -12.42 -10.96 -3.84
C MET A 281 -13.86 -10.84 -4.34
N TYR A 282 -14.67 -11.78 -3.89
CA TYR A 282 -16.09 -11.83 -4.17
C TYR A 282 -16.87 -11.80 -2.86
N SER A 283 -17.85 -10.91 -2.80
CA SER A 283 -18.88 -10.95 -1.77
C SER A 283 -20.24 -10.62 -2.36
N THR A 284 -21.30 -11.04 -1.67
CA THR A 284 -22.66 -10.63 -2.05
C THR A 284 -22.81 -9.11 -1.95
N THR A 285 -22.10 -8.48 -1.00
CA THR A 285 -22.07 -7.02 -0.84
C THR A 285 -21.52 -6.31 -2.08
N LEU A 286 -20.37 -6.78 -2.62
CA LEU A 286 -19.79 -6.22 -3.85
C LEU A 286 -20.72 -6.41 -5.05
N ARG A 287 -21.32 -7.61 -5.20
CA ARG A 287 -22.29 -7.89 -6.26
C ARG A 287 -23.47 -6.92 -6.22
N GLN A 288 -24.07 -6.75 -5.04
CA GLN A 288 -25.20 -5.83 -4.84
C GLN A 288 -24.83 -4.37 -5.04
N ALA A 289 -23.60 -3.97 -4.73
CA ALA A 289 -23.08 -2.64 -5.03
C ALA A 289 -22.95 -2.46 -6.55
N ALA A 290 -22.37 -3.45 -7.24
CA ALA A 290 -22.23 -3.42 -8.70
C ALA A 290 -23.59 -3.33 -9.41
N ASP A 291 -24.58 -4.11 -8.99
CA ASP A 291 -25.94 -4.07 -9.54
C ASP A 291 -26.64 -2.72 -9.38
N ARG A 292 -26.26 -1.93 -8.37
CA ARG A 292 -26.82 -0.59 -8.10
C ARG A 292 -26.07 0.52 -8.80
N GLU A 293 -24.75 0.40 -8.93
CA GLU A 293 -23.86 1.53 -9.25
C GLU A 293 -23.20 1.42 -10.63
N LEU A 294 -23.15 0.22 -11.23
CA LEU A 294 -22.55 0.01 -12.55
C LEU A 294 -23.59 -0.14 -13.65
N ASP A 295 -23.29 0.43 -14.81
CA ASP A 295 -24.07 0.20 -16.02
C ASP A 295 -24.07 -1.29 -16.37
N GLY A 296 -25.27 -1.89 -16.49
CA GLY A 296 -25.41 -3.33 -16.74
C GLY A 296 -25.19 -4.23 -15.51
N GLY A 297 -24.94 -3.64 -14.34
CA GLY A 297 -24.80 -4.36 -13.07
C GLY A 297 -23.62 -5.32 -13.00
N TRP A 298 -23.68 -6.27 -12.06
CA TRP A 298 -22.63 -7.29 -11.87
C TRP A 298 -22.38 -8.12 -13.13
N ARG A 299 -23.45 -8.55 -13.82
CA ARG A 299 -23.30 -9.36 -15.05
C ARG A 299 -22.73 -8.57 -16.21
N GLY A 300 -23.05 -7.28 -16.32
CA GLY A 300 -22.53 -6.42 -17.38
C GLY A 300 -21.02 -6.15 -17.28
N ILE A 301 -20.45 -6.15 -16.07
CA ILE A 301 -19.02 -5.89 -15.88
C ILE A 301 -18.14 -7.13 -16.12
N LEU A 302 -18.63 -8.34 -15.85
CA LEU A 302 -17.82 -9.56 -15.94
C LEU A 302 -17.06 -9.73 -17.28
N PRO A 303 -17.66 -9.50 -18.46
CA PRO A 303 -16.91 -9.60 -19.71
C PRO A 303 -15.73 -8.63 -19.81
N ALA A 304 -15.83 -7.43 -19.19
CA ALA A 304 -14.75 -6.44 -19.18
C ALA A 304 -13.56 -6.86 -18.31
N LEU A 305 -13.77 -7.76 -17.36
CA LEU A 305 -12.73 -8.32 -16.48
C LEU A 305 -12.04 -9.52 -17.12
N VAL A 306 -12.79 -10.35 -17.85
CA VAL A 306 -12.27 -11.61 -18.43
C VAL A 306 -11.62 -11.39 -19.79
N PHE A 307 -12.22 -10.55 -20.65
CA PHE A 307 -11.71 -10.32 -21.98
C PHE A 307 -10.87 -9.04 -22.04
N ASP A 308 -9.68 -9.14 -22.65
CA ASP A 308 -8.85 -7.98 -22.91
C ASP A 308 -9.47 -7.11 -24.01
N ASP A 309 -10.06 -6.00 -23.60
CA ASP A 309 -10.76 -5.07 -24.46
C ASP A 309 -10.44 -3.64 -24.02
N ALA A 310 -9.69 -2.92 -24.86
CA ALA A 310 -9.30 -1.54 -24.61
C ALA A 310 -10.52 -0.59 -24.53
N GLY A 311 -11.61 -0.87 -25.26
CA GLY A 311 -12.84 -0.09 -25.24
C GLY A 311 -13.58 -0.15 -23.91
N LYS A 312 -13.27 -1.13 -23.05
CA LYS A 312 -13.91 -1.32 -21.74
C LYS A 312 -13.12 -0.75 -20.56
N ALA A 313 -12.06 0.03 -20.82
CA ALA A 313 -11.24 0.62 -19.76
C ALA A 313 -12.05 1.48 -18.78
N GLY A 314 -13.02 2.26 -19.27
CA GLY A 314 -13.92 3.06 -18.42
C GLY A 314 -14.79 2.20 -17.47
N ALA A 315 -15.32 1.09 -17.97
CA ALA A 315 -16.11 0.16 -17.16
C ALA A 315 -15.24 -0.53 -16.09
N ARG A 316 -14.04 -1.00 -16.46
CA ARG A 316 -13.07 -1.54 -15.51
C ARG A 316 -12.68 -0.52 -14.43
N ALA A 317 -12.38 0.72 -14.81
CA ALA A 317 -12.03 1.76 -13.85
C ALA A 317 -13.14 1.99 -12.82
N ARG A 318 -14.41 2.05 -13.27
CA ARG A 318 -15.57 2.19 -12.37
C ARG A 318 -15.70 1.01 -11.42
N PHE A 319 -15.53 -0.21 -11.93
CA PHE A 319 -15.56 -1.42 -11.12
C PHE A 319 -14.45 -1.43 -10.06
N PHE A 320 -13.19 -1.18 -10.44
CA PHE A 320 -12.08 -1.20 -9.48
C PHE A 320 -12.19 -0.06 -8.45
N SER A 321 -12.74 1.09 -8.83
CA SER A 321 -13.06 2.15 -7.87
C SER A 321 -14.12 1.71 -6.86
N LEU A 322 -15.19 1.04 -7.32
CA LEU A 322 -16.23 0.48 -6.45
C LEU A 322 -15.69 -0.63 -5.55
N TYR A 323 -14.86 -1.52 -6.09
CA TYR A 323 -14.20 -2.61 -5.38
C TYR A 323 -13.33 -2.07 -4.24
N ALA A 324 -12.43 -1.13 -4.56
CA ALA A 324 -11.57 -0.47 -3.58
C ALA A 324 -12.38 0.28 -2.51
N ALA A 325 -13.40 1.06 -2.90
CA ALA A 325 -14.24 1.80 -1.97
C ALA A 325 -15.03 0.88 -1.02
N THR A 326 -15.52 -0.27 -1.52
CA THR A 326 -16.25 -1.26 -0.73
C THR A 326 -15.35 -1.86 0.35
N ALA A 327 -14.18 -2.38 -0.03
CA ALA A 327 -13.22 -2.94 0.91
C ALA A 327 -12.71 -1.88 1.90
N THR A 328 -12.39 -0.69 1.38
CA THR A 328 -11.80 0.37 2.21
C THR A 328 -12.74 0.81 3.32
N LYS A 329 -14.01 1.04 2.98
CA LYS A 329 -15.04 1.42 3.95
C LYS A 329 -15.33 0.29 4.94
N ALA A 330 -15.40 -0.96 4.45
CA ALA A 330 -15.72 -2.10 5.29
C ALA A 330 -14.64 -2.38 6.33
N PHE A 331 -13.37 -2.36 5.94
CA PHE A 331 -12.25 -2.66 6.82
C PHE A 331 -11.72 -1.41 7.55
N PHE A 332 -11.07 -0.48 6.84
CA PHE A 332 -10.42 0.67 7.47
C PHE A 332 -11.41 1.57 8.21
N GLY A 333 -12.61 1.80 7.66
CA GLY A 333 -13.65 2.56 8.34
C GLY A 333 -14.03 1.95 9.69
N THR A 334 -14.27 0.64 9.71
CA THR A 334 -14.64 -0.09 10.94
C THR A 334 -13.53 -0.05 11.99
N VAL A 335 -12.27 -0.29 11.59
CA VAL A 335 -11.14 -0.31 12.52
C VAL A 335 -10.80 1.10 13.01
N ALA A 336 -10.86 2.12 12.15
CA ALA A 336 -10.65 3.51 12.51
C ALA A 336 -11.69 4.00 13.54
N ASP A 337 -12.98 3.76 13.28
CA ASP A 337 -14.06 4.10 14.20
C ASP A 337 -13.82 3.43 15.58
N TRP A 338 -13.45 2.15 15.59
CA TRP A 338 -13.14 1.42 16.81
C TRP A 338 -11.91 2.00 17.54
N CYS A 339 -10.86 2.40 16.83
CA CYS A 339 -9.68 3.03 17.43
C CYS A 339 -10.05 4.35 18.13
N HIS A 340 -10.84 5.19 17.46
CA HIS A 340 -11.29 6.48 18.00
C HIS A 340 -12.19 6.32 19.23
N GLU A 341 -13.08 5.33 19.24
CA GLU A 341 -13.90 4.98 20.41
C GLU A 341 -13.06 4.59 21.64
N HIS A 342 -11.86 4.04 21.42
CA HIS A 342 -10.95 3.62 22.49
C HIS A 342 -9.83 4.62 22.79
N GLY A 343 -9.80 5.79 22.14
CA GLY A 343 -8.76 6.81 22.37
C GLY A 343 -7.40 6.44 21.78
N LEU A 344 -7.39 5.62 20.72
CA LEU A 344 -6.20 5.24 19.95
C LEU A 344 -6.19 5.96 18.60
N LEU A 345 -5.00 6.33 18.13
CA LEU A 345 -4.81 6.77 16.76
C LEU A 345 -4.78 5.56 15.82
N PHE A 346 -5.26 5.72 14.60
CA PHE A 346 -5.18 4.70 13.55
C PHE A 346 -4.06 5.03 12.56
N SER A 347 -3.15 4.09 12.33
CA SER A 347 -2.02 4.20 11.40
C SER A 347 -1.71 2.84 10.78
N GLY A 348 -0.84 2.81 9.78
CA GLY A 348 -0.51 1.61 9.03
C GLY A 348 -0.42 1.85 7.53
N HIS A 349 -0.10 0.81 6.78
CA HIS A 349 -0.06 0.88 5.32
C HIS A 349 -0.71 -0.33 4.66
N GLU A 350 -1.27 -0.11 3.47
CA GLU A 350 -1.79 -1.17 2.61
C GLU A 350 -0.65 -1.84 1.82
N VAL A 351 -1.00 -2.80 0.97
CA VAL A 351 -0.07 -3.27 -0.06
C VAL A 351 0.21 -2.13 -1.02
N LEU A 352 1.44 -1.63 -1.01
CA LEU A 352 1.91 -0.53 -1.85
C LEU A 352 2.62 -1.07 -3.10
N ALA A 353 2.25 -0.57 -4.27
CA ALA A 353 2.87 -0.97 -5.54
C ALA A 353 4.31 -0.46 -5.72
N HIS A 354 4.64 0.68 -5.11
CA HIS A 354 5.86 1.44 -5.41
C HIS A 354 7.01 1.20 -4.42
N VAL A 355 6.95 0.11 -3.64
CA VAL A 355 7.94 -0.21 -2.61
C VAL A 355 9.26 -0.62 -3.28
N GLY A 356 10.32 0.16 -3.05
CA GLY A 356 11.62 0.01 -3.72
C GLY A 356 11.67 0.62 -5.14
N SER A 357 10.63 1.32 -5.59
CA SER A 357 10.49 1.82 -6.97
C SER A 357 10.04 3.28 -7.04
N TRP A 358 10.19 3.87 -8.24
CA TRP A 358 9.53 5.12 -8.62
C TRP A 358 8.24 4.91 -9.42
N ASP A 359 8.01 3.67 -9.88
CA ASP A 359 6.86 3.28 -10.66
C ASP A 359 5.67 2.95 -9.75
N ILE A 360 4.55 3.64 -9.96
CA ILE A 360 3.31 3.48 -9.17
C ILE A 360 2.52 2.21 -9.55
N THR A 361 3.00 1.48 -10.54
CA THR A 361 2.43 0.21 -11.03
C THR A 361 3.41 -0.95 -10.95
N ASP A 362 4.54 -0.78 -10.25
CA ASP A 362 5.47 -1.86 -9.99
C ASP A 362 4.84 -2.95 -9.11
N VAL A 363 5.52 -4.09 -9.00
CA VAL A 363 5.01 -5.27 -8.31
C VAL A 363 5.96 -5.64 -7.16
N VAL A 364 5.39 -5.84 -5.97
CA VAL A 364 6.14 -6.32 -4.79
C VAL A 364 5.52 -7.60 -4.26
N ILE A 365 4.23 -7.55 -3.92
CA ILE A 365 3.44 -8.69 -3.43
C ILE A 365 2.28 -8.98 -4.39
N ALA A 366 1.60 -7.94 -4.87
CA ALA A 366 0.55 -8.07 -5.88
C ALA A 366 1.15 -8.00 -7.29
N ASP A 367 0.89 -9.02 -8.12
CA ASP A 367 1.28 -9.01 -9.54
C ASP A 367 0.46 -8.04 -10.40
N ASP A 368 -0.67 -7.54 -9.88
CA ASP A 368 -1.51 -6.53 -10.51
C ASP A 368 -2.17 -5.62 -9.48
N VAL A 369 -1.80 -4.34 -9.53
CA VAL A 369 -2.30 -3.29 -8.62
C VAL A 369 -3.82 -3.11 -8.63
N ARG A 370 -4.53 -3.58 -9.67
CA ARG A 370 -6.00 -3.52 -9.75
C ARG A 370 -6.68 -4.59 -8.88
N SER A 371 -6.02 -5.74 -8.72
CA SER A 371 -6.53 -6.82 -7.86
C SER A 371 -6.36 -6.50 -6.37
N ASN A 372 -5.41 -5.61 -6.07
CA ASN A 372 -5.22 -5.01 -4.76
C ASN A 372 -6.23 -3.87 -4.53
N PHE A 373 -7.15 -4.05 -3.59
CA PHE A 373 -8.10 -2.98 -3.22
C PHE A 373 -7.43 -1.75 -2.59
N GLY A 374 -6.15 -1.86 -2.21
CA GLY A 374 -5.32 -0.81 -1.62
C GLY A 374 -4.82 0.28 -2.56
N MET A 375 -5.22 0.30 -3.85
CA MET A 375 -4.61 1.22 -4.82
C MET A 375 -5.01 2.70 -4.65
N ASP A 376 -6.12 3.03 -3.99
CA ASP A 376 -6.52 4.42 -3.75
C ASP A 376 -5.95 4.95 -2.43
N TYR A 377 -4.64 5.20 -2.42
CA TYR A 377 -3.90 5.63 -1.23
C TYR A 377 -4.45 6.92 -0.60
N PHE A 378 -5.01 7.84 -1.41
CA PHE A 378 -5.63 9.06 -0.91
C PHE A 378 -6.95 8.76 -0.20
N ALA A 379 -7.78 7.86 -0.74
CA ALA A 379 -9.04 7.51 -0.07
C ALA A 379 -8.80 6.74 1.24
N ILE A 380 -7.81 5.84 1.30
CA ILE A 380 -7.51 5.07 2.50
C ILE A 380 -6.96 5.97 3.62
N ASP A 381 -6.08 6.91 3.27
CA ASP A 381 -5.47 7.81 4.25
C ASP A 381 -6.50 8.72 4.95
N ALA A 382 -7.68 8.92 4.37
CA ALA A 382 -8.79 9.64 5.00
C ALA A 382 -9.28 8.99 6.30
N PHE A 383 -9.03 7.70 6.51
CA PHE A 383 -9.36 6.97 7.74
C PHE A 383 -8.23 6.99 8.78
N ARG A 384 -7.01 7.29 8.37
CA ARG A 384 -5.84 7.28 9.27
C ARG A 384 -5.80 8.57 10.07
N ASP A 385 -5.17 8.53 11.24
CA ASP A 385 -4.72 9.72 11.97
C ASP A 385 -3.25 10.03 11.67
N VAL A 386 -2.43 9.00 11.47
CA VAL A 386 -1.02 9.12 11.09
C VAL A 386 -0.78 8.34 9.79
N THR A 387 -0.37 9.03 8.74
CA THR A 387 -0.02 8.40 7.46
C THR A 387 1.23 7.55 7.63
N ALA A 388 1.18 6.28 7.21
CA ALA A 388 2.35 5.42 7.08
C ALA A 388 2.47 4.88 5.65
N VAL A 389 3.69 4.57 5.26
CA VAL A 389 4.05 3.93 4.00
C VAL A 389 5.17 2.93 4.23
N ASP A 390 5.41 2.10 3.23
CA ASP A 390 6.41 1.04 3.24
C ASP A 390 7.55 1.31 2.23
N ALA A 391 8.75 0.88 2.56
CA ALA A 391 9.97 1.00 1.79
C ALA A 391 10.88 -0.22 2.00
N ARG A 392 11.59 -0.61 0.95
CA ARG A 392 12.57 -1.71 0.99
C ARG A 392 13.91 -1.28 0.47
N ASN A 393 14.96 -2.05 0.74
CA ASN A 393 16.30 -1.89 0.13
C ASN A 393 16.96 -0.51 0.32
N ASN A 394 18.10 -0.28 -0.34
CA ASN A 394 18.89 0.96 -0.24
C ASN A 394 18.72 1.90 -1.44
N ASP A 395 17.76 1.60 -2.32
CA ASP A 395 17.50 2.39 -3.51
C ASP A 395 16.63 3.60 -3.16
N ALA A 396 16.91 4.70 -3.84
CA ALA A 396 16.04 5.86 -3.79
C ALA A 396 14.69 5.46 -4.39
N GLN A 397 13.60 5.77 -3.69
CA GLN A 397 12.26 5.30 -4.05
C GLN A 397 11.18 6.32 -3.68
N LEU A 398 9.97 6.10 -4.18
CA LEU A 398 8.86 7.02 -4.11
C LEU A 398 8.18 7.10 -2.74
N SER A 399 8.28 6.06 -1.91
CA SER A 399 7.45 5.84 -0.72
C SER A 399 7.26 7.07 0.16
N ALA A 400 8.35 7.63 0.71
CA ALA A 400 8.28 8.79 1.59
C ALA A 400 7.66 10.03 0.90
N LYS A 401 7.86 10.18 -0.41
CA LYS A 401 7.33 11.30 -1.18
C LYS A 401 5.83 11.15 -1.44
N PHE A 402 5.39 9.92 -1.71
CA PHE A 402 3.98 9.59 -1.82
C PHE A 402 3.28 9.81 -0.48
N GLY A 403 3.83 9.24 0.60
CA GLY A 403 3.31 9.38 1.95
C GLY A 403 3.18 10.84 2.42
N ASP A 404 4.20 11.69 2.22
CA ASP A 404 4.09 13.13 2.55
C ASP A 404 3.04 13.86 1.69
N SER A 405 2.89 13.47 0.42
CA SER A 405 1.89 14.08 -0.46
C SER A 405 0.46 13.72 -0.03
N VAL A 406 0.24 12.45 0.33
CA VAL A 406 -1.03 11.91 0.83
C VAL A 406 -1.38 12.51 2.20
N ALA A 407 -0.44 12.54 3.14
CA ALA A 407 -0.61 13.16 4.45
C ALA A 407 -1.07 14.62 4.32
N ARG A 408 -0.43 15.37 3.41
CA ARG A 408 -0.74 16.80 3.16
C ARG A 408 -2.08 17.04 2.51
N ALA A 409 -2.55 16.12 1.66
CA ALA A 409 -3.91 16.19 1.13
C ALA A 409 -4.98 16.15 2.24
N HIS A 410 -4.65 15.52 3.38
CA HIS A 410 -5.50 15.46 4.58
C HIS A 410 -5.11 16.47 5.67
N GLY A 411 -4.37 17.53 5.32
CA GLY A 411 -4.01 18.60 6.26
C GLY A 411 -2.98 18.21 7.32
N ARG A 412 -2.29 17.09 7.14
CA ARG A 412 -1.16 16.64 7.97
C ARG A 412 0.16 16.98 7.29
N SER A 413 1.26 16.57 7.89
CA SER A 413 2.59 16.63 7.28
C SER A 413 3.34 15.36 7.59
N GLY A 414 4.18 14.92 6.66
CA GLY A 414 5.03 13.74 6.80
C GLY A 414 4.31 12.42 7.05
N CYS A 415 5.09 11.34 7.04
CA CYS A 415 4.59 9.98 7.22
C CYS A 415 5.57 9.13 8.05
N ILE A 416 5.07 8.06 8.64
CA ILE A 416 5.93 6.95 9.08
C ILE A 416 6.38 6.21 7.81
N VAL A 417 7.66 5.88 7.71
CA VAL A 417 8.18 5.02 6.65
C VAL A 417 8.72 3.76 7.31
N GLU A 418 7.99 2.66 7.16
CA GLU A 418 8.53 1.33 7.39
C GLU A 418 9.66 1.06 6.41
N GLN A 419 10.82 0.63 6.90
CA GLN A 419 11.97 0.29 6.08
C GLN A 419 12.48 -1.10 6.42
N TYR A 420 12.44 -2.01 5.44
CA TYR A 420 13.01 -3.35 5.55
C TYR A 420 14.11 -3.63 4.53
N TYR A 421 14.91 -4.66 4.82
CA TYR A 421 16.06 -5.10 4.02
C TYR A 421 16.00 -6.61 3.78
N ALA A 422 15.27 -7.00 2.74
CA ALA A 422 15.20 -8.38 2.29
C ALA A 422 16.44 -8.74 1.46
N ARG A 423 16.79 -10.03 1.44
CA ARG A 423 17.91 -10.50 0.60
C ARG A 423 17.55 -10.42 -0.89
N VAL A 424 18.46 -9.88 -1.69
CA VAL A 424 18.28 -9.70 -3.15
C VAL A 424 19.32 -10.47 -4.00
N GLU A 425 20.20 -11.22 -3.36
CA GLU A 425 21.24 -11.99 -4.05
C GLU A 425 20.62 -13.13 -4.88
N PRO A 426 20.93 -13.25 -6.19
CA PRO A 426 20.40 -14.32 -7.03
C PRO A 426 20.66 -15.72 -6.46
N GLY A 427 19.67 -16.60 -6.53
CA GLY A 427 19.75 -17.97 -6.02
C GLY A 427 19.60 -18.09 -4.50
N THR A 428 19.21 -17.01 -3.81
CA THR A 428 18.93 -17.01 -2.36
C THR A 428 17.47 -16.66 -2.07
N HIS A 429 16.99 -17.04 -0.90
CA HIS A 429 15.63 -16.73 -0.45
C HIS A 429 15.60 -15.36 0.25
N PHE A 430 14.57 -14.55 0.00
CA PHE A 430 14.45 -13.21 0.59
C PHE A 430 14.41 -13.24 2.13
N GLY A 431 13.80 -14.30 2.67
CA GLY A 431 13.72 -14.62 4.10
C GLY A 431 15.07 -14.75 4.81
N ALA A 432 16.18 -14.92 4.08
CA ALA A 432 17.50 -15.00 4.70
C ALA A 432 18.02 -13.66 5.24
N GLY A 433 17.35 -12.55 4.94
CA GLY A 433 17.75 -11.20 5.36
C GLY A 433 19.03 -10.69 4.68
N GLN A 434 19.20 -9.36 4.70
CA GLN A 434 20.37 -8.66 4.19
C GLN A 434 21.40 -8.34 5.31
N TRP A 435 22.06 -9.36 5.87
CA TRP A 435 23.02 -9.22 7.00
C TRP A 435 24.32 -8.46 6.67
N GLU A 436 24.52 -8.06 5.41
CA GLU A 436 25.62 -7.19 5.00
C GLU A 436 25.28 -5.68 5.08
N LEU A 437 24.12 -5.34 5.65
CA LEU A 437 23.65 -3.96 5.83
C LEU A 437 24.65 -3.16 6.68
N ARG A 438 25.06 -1.99 6.17
CA ARG A 438 25.94 -1.08 6.91
C ARG A 438 25.13 0.06 7.51
N LEU A 439 25.59 0.58 8.65
CA LEU A 439 25.05 1.83 9.22
C LEU A 439 25.09 3.00 8.21
N SER A 440 26.07 3.04 7.30
CA SER A 440 26.14 4.05 6.25
C SER A 440 24.99 3.97 5.26
N ASP A 441 24.50 2.75 4.99
CA ASP A 441 23.43 2.49 4.03
C ASP A 441 22.09 2.88 4.67
N LEU A 442 21.85 2.44 5.91
CA LEU A 442 20.70 2.85 6.74
C LEU A 442 20.62 4.38 6.86
N ARG A 443 21.74 5.02 7.22
CA ARG A 443 21.85 6.48 7.33
C ARG A 443 21.54 7.18 6.01
N ALA A 444 22.12 6.73 4.90
CA ALA A 444 21.87 7.32 3.59
C ALA A 444 20.39 7.22 3.20
N GLN A 445 19.76 6.08 3.49
CA GLN A 445 18.37 5.84 3.16
C GLN A 445 17.42 6.67 4.04
N ALA A 446 17.65 6.74 5.35
CA ALA A 446 16.88 7.60 6.24
C ALA A 446 16.96 9.07 5.83
N ILE A 447 18.14 9.57 5.45
CA ILE A 447 18.30 10.94 4.94
C ILE A 447 17.44 11.15 3.69
N ARG A 448 17.46 10.23 2.72
CA ARG A 448 16.61 10.34 1.51
C ARG A 448 15.13 10.39 1.86
N HIS A 449 14.68 9.48 2.74
CA HIS A 449 13.29 9.43 3.18
C HIS A 449 12.88 10.70 3.92
N HIS A 450 13.70 11.20 4.84
CA HIS A 450 13.41 12.48 5.51
C HIS A 450 13.37 13.64 4.51
N LEU A 451 14.29 13.70 3.55
CA LEU A 451 14.25 14.73 2.50
C LEU A 451 12.97 14.63 1.65
N LEU A 452 12.46 13.43 1.42
CA LEU A 452 11.22 13.21 0.66
C LEU A 452 9.95 13.40 1.48
N GLY A 453 10.03 13.30 2.81
CA GLY A 453 8.98 13.69 3.74
C GLY A 453 8.65 12.69 4.85
N ALA A 454 9.52 11.72 5.14
CA ALA A 454 9.36 10.82 6.28
C ALA A 454 9.47 11.55 7.62
N ARG A 455 8.43 11.56 8.44
CA ARG A 455 8.49 12.01 9.84
C ARG A 455 9.20 10.99 10.71
N GLN A 456 8.82 9.73 10.59
CA GLN A 456 9.40 8.67 11.40
C GLN A 456 10.01 7.61 10.51
N PHE A 457 11.19 7.14 10.89
CA PHE A 457 11.82 6.00 10.25
C PHE A 457 11.54 4.77 11.13
N LEU A 458 10.72 3.85 10.64
CA LEU A 458 10.30 2.65 11.36
C LEU A 458 11.15 1.48 10.86
N GLU A 459 12.06 1.02 11.71
CA GLU A 459 12.97 -0.08 11.39
C GLU A 459 12.28 -1.42 11.54
N HIS A 460 12.24 -2.14 10.43
CA HIS A 460 11.95 -3.55 10.41
C HIS A 460 13.34 -4.24 10.36
N ALA A 461 13.85 -4.88 11.42
CA ALA A 461 13.25 -5.04 12.74
C ALA A 461 14.28 -5.08 13.89
N PHE A 462 13.80 -4.97 15.13
CA PHE A 462 14.51 -5.27 16.37
C PHE A 462 14.08 -6.65 16.87
N TRP A 463 15.01 -7.55 17.15
CA TRP A 463 14.70 -8.95 17.46
C TRP A 463 14.89 -9.31 18.92
N LEU A 464 14.01 -10.18 19.44
CA LEU A 464 14.15 -10.74 20.78
C LEU A 464 15.40 -11.63 20.91
N THR A 465 15.77 -12.38 19.88
CA THR A 465 16.90 -13.33 19.87
C THR A 465 17.46 -13.46 18.45
N ASP A 466 18.74 -13.78 18.33
CA ASP A 466 19.46 -14.07 17.08
C ASP A 466 19.29 -15.52 16.59
N GLY A 467 18.44 -16.29 17.27
CA GLY A 467 18.08 -17.66 16.89
C GLY A 467 18.76 -18.76 17.68
N ASP A 468 18.41 -19.99 17.33
CA ASP A 468 18.94 -21.21 17.95
C ASP A 468 19.18 -22.27 16.88
N ASP A 469 20.42 -22.73 16.76
CA ASP A 469 20.82 -23.74 15.77
C ASP A 469 20.66 -25.17 16.29
N ARG A 470 20.17 -25.33 17.52
CA ARG A 470 19.89 -26.66 18.10
C ARG A 470 18.60 -27.23 17.54
N ASP A 471 18.51 -28.56 17.61
CA ASP A 471 17.29 -29.33 17.34
C ASP A 471 16.64 -29.08 15.97
N GLY A 472 17.45 -28.79 14.93
CA GLY A 472 16.97 -28.67 13.55
C GLY A 472 16.17 -27.41 13.26
N ARG A 473 16.28 -26.37 14.10
CA ARG A 473 15.59 -25.08 13.95
C ARG A 473 16.24 -24.13 12.95
N GLU A 474 17.10 -24.63 12.04
CA GLU A 474 17.82 -23.83 11.04
C GLU A 474 16.97 -23.41 9.83
N ALA A 475 15.68 -23.73 9.80
CA ALA A 475 14.81 -23.46 8.65
C ALA A 475 14.43 -21.97 8.51
N LEU A 476 14.23 -21.53 7.27
CA LEU A 476 13.66 -20.23 6.92
C LEU A 476 12.32 -20.02 7.66
N PHE A 477 12.10 -18.81 8.15
CA PHE A 477 10.91 -18.41 8.93
C PHE A 477 10.69 -19.16 10.25
N VAL A 478 11.61 -20.05 10.65
CA VAL A 478 11.60 -20.74 11.93
C VAL A 478 12.73 -20.23 12.82
N ASN A 479 13.95 -20.20 12.28
CA ASN A 479 15.06 -19.53 12.95
C ASN A 479 14.87 -18.02 12.78
N PRO A 480 14.88 -17.22 13.86
CA PRO A 480 14.96 -15.76 13.76
C PRO A 480 15.98 -15.35 12.70
N ARG A 481 17.22 -15.89 12.73
CA ARG A 481 18.31 -15.57 11.79
C ARG A 481 17.95 -15.66 10.30
N PHE A 482 16.96 -16.49 9.98
CA PHE A 482 16.47 -16.74 8.63
C PHE A 482 15.00 -16.32 8.48
N ASP A 483 14.61 -15.27 9.21
CA ASP A 483 13.43 -14.45 8.95
C ASP A 483 13.85 -13.14 8.26
N PHE A 484 12.95 -12.55 7.48
CA PHE A 484 13.21 -11.24 6.88
C PHE A 484 12.72 -10.15 7.82
N PRO A 485 13.40 -8.99 7.80
CA PRO A 485 14.77 -8.61 7.42
C PRO A 485 15.73 -8.82 8.63
N PRO A 486 17.04 -8.57 8.52
CA PRO A 486 17.98 -8.77 9.64
C PRO A 486 17.56 -8.02 10.91
N GLY A 487 17.84 -8.62 12.06
CA GLY A 487 17.66 -7.99 13.36
C GLY A 487 18.70 -6.90 13.59
N MET A 488 18.30 -5.63 13.49
CA MET A 488 19.18 -4.46 13.58
C MET A 488 20.01 -4.44 14.87
N ASN A 489 19.43 -4.92 15.97
CA ASN A 489 20.10 -5.00 17.28
C ASN A 489 21.22 -6.04 17.36
N PHE A 490 21.34 -6.92 16.37
CA PHE A 490 22.42 -7.90 16.24
C PHE A 490 23.47 -7.51 15.18
N GLU A 491 23.28 -6.40 14.48
CA GLU A 491 24.27 -5.89 13.54
C GLU A 491 25.53 -5.41 14.28
N PRO A 492 26.76 -5.66 13.76
CA PRO A 492 28.00 -5.31 14.46
C PRO A 492 28.14 -3.82 14.78
N TRP A 493 27.44 -2.96 14.05
CA TRP A 493 27.48 -1.50 14.20
C TRP A 493 26.40 -0.95 15.16
N PHE A 494 25.52 -1.79 15.72
CA PHE A 494 24.37 -1.34 16.51
C PHE A 494 24.77 -0.49 17.74
N GLY A 495 25.94 -0.73 18.33
CA GLY A 495 26.50 0.12 19.39
C GLY A 495 26.71 1.60 18.99
N HIS A 496 26.67 1.92 17.69
CA HIS A 496 26.75 3.27 17.13
C HIS A 496 25.38 3.82 16.65
N HIS A 497 24.29 3.05 16.79
CA HIS A 497 22.96 3.42 16.31
C HIS A 497 22.48 4.76 16.88
N ARG A 498 22.83 5.09 18.13
CA ARG A 498 22.44 6.35 18.77
C ARG A 498 22.81 7.60 17.98
N ALA A 499 24.01 7.62 17.37
CA ALA A 499 24.44 8.76 16.56
C ALA A 499 23.57 8.93 15.31
N PHE A 500 23.15 7.82 14.70
CA PHE A 500 22.19 7.82 13.60
C PHE A 500 20.80 8.29 14.06
N ALA A 501 20.30 7.76 15.17
CA ALA A 501 18.97 8.09 15.67
C ALA A 501 18.83 9.58 16.02
N ASP A 502 19.84 10.18 16.64
CA ASP A 502 19.83 11.60 16.96
C ASP A 502 19.92 12.48 15.71
N GLU A 503 20.68 12.08 14.68
CA GLU A 503 20.73 12.79 13.40
C GLU A 503 19.39 12.69 12.63
N SER A 504 18.84 11.48 12.52
CA SER A 504 17.54 11.20 11.89
C SER A 504 16.44 12.04 12.55
N ALA A 505 16.38 12.03 13.89
CA ALA A 505 15.37 12.78 14.64
C ALA A 505 15.51 14.29 14.48
N ALA A 506 16.74 14.82 14.56
CA ALA A 506 17.00 16.24 14.36
C ALA A 506 16.65 16.68 12.94
N LEU A 507 16.99 15.88 11.92
CA LEU A 507 16.65 16.16 10.53
C LEU A 507 15.14 16.16 10.29
N SER A 508 14.43 15.17 10.85
CA SER A 508 12.97 15.09 10.77
C SER A 508 12.30 16.30 11.42
N GLN A 509 12.67 16.60 12.66
CA GLN A 509 12.13 17.73 13.43
C GLN A 509 12.42 19.08 12.77
N PHE A 510 13.62 19.24 12.22
CA PHE A 510 13.98 20.44 11.45
C PHE A 510 13.06 20.60 10.26
N ARG A 511 12.88 19.54 9.45
CA ARG A 511 12.05 19.60 8.24
C ARG A 511 10.59 19.92 8.54
N ASP A 512 10.00 19.29 9.55
CA ASP A 512 8.56 19.40 9.81
C ASP A 512 8.06 20.82 10.12
N GLU A 513 8.97 21.72 10.51
CA GLU A 513 8.66 23.13 10.70
C GLU A 513 8.63 23.96 9.38
N PHE A 514 9.00 23.35 8.25
CA PHE A 514 9.00 24.00 6.93
C PHE A 514 7.85 23.53 6.04
N GLU A 515 7.22 24.49 5.38
CA GLU A 515 6.30 24.20 4.28
C GLU A 515 7.09 24.16 2.96
N PRO A 516 7.04 23.07 2.18
CA PRO A 516 7.78 22.97 0.92
C PRO A 516 7.27 23.99 -0.10
N ASP A 517 8.16 24.76 -0.71
CA ASP A 517 7.81 25.70 -1.78
C ASP A 517 7.57 24.91 -3.06
N THR A 518 6.33 24.49 -3.28
CA THR A 518 5.98 23.50 -4.30
C THR A 518 5.31 24.14 -5.50
N ASP A 519 6.01 24.16 -6.64
CA ASP A 519 5.51 24.78 -7.87
C ASP A 519 4.90 23.78 -8.87
N VAL A 520 5.12 22.49 -8.66
CA VAL A 520 4.68 21.42 -9.57
C VAL A 520 3.71 20.48 -8.86
N ALA A 521 2.52 20.31 -9.43
CA ALA A 521 1.58 19.26 -9.07
C ALA A 521 1.78 18.07 -10.04
N LEU A 522 2.15 16.90 -9.52
CA LEU A 522 2.27 15.67 -10.29
C LEU A 522 1.00 14.84 -10.06
N VAL A 523 0.20 14.65 -11.10
CA VAL A 523 -1.08 13.93 -10.97
C VAL A 523 -0.83 12.43 -10.80
N TYR A 524 -1.50 11.83 -9.81
CA TYR A 524 -1.61 10.39 -9.65
C TYR A 524 -2.70 9.84 -10.60
N PRO A 525 -2.35 9.09 -11.66
CA PRO A 525 -3.27 8.66 -12.72
C PRO A 525 -4.15 7.46 -12.32
N LEU A 526 -4.82 7.53 -11.17
CA LEU A 526 -5.54 6.42 -10.54
C LEU A 526 -6.57 5.79 -11.49
N SER A 527 -7.42 6.60 -12.13
CA SER A 527 -8.48 6.08 -13.01
C SER A 527 -7.90 5.40 -14.25
N THR A 528 -6.78 5.91 -14.77
CA THR A 528 -6.08 5.30 -15.91
C THR A 528 -5.49 3.95 -15.53
N VAL A 529 -4.82 3.87 -14.38
CA VAL A 529 -4.25 2.62 -13.87
C VAL A 529 -5.37 1.60 -13.57
N ALA A 530 -6.48 2.03 -12.96
CA ALA A 530 -7.63 1.17 -12.71
C ALA A 530 -8.25 0.62 -14.01
N GLY A 531 -8.35 1.44 -15.06
CA GLY A 531 -8.96 1.05 -16.33
C GLY A 531 -8.07 0.20 -17.24
N HIS A 532 -6.76 0.47 -17.28
CA HIS A 532 -5.83 -0.16 -18.22
C HIS A 532 -4.88 -1.17 -17.57
N GLY A 533 -4.61 -1.05 -16.27
CA GLY A 533 -3.69 -1.93 -15.55
C GLY A 533 -2.21 -1.55 -15.66
N PRO A 534 -1.32 -2.38 -15.08
CA PRO A 534 0.11 -2.08 -14.95
C PRO A 534 0.87 -2.07 -16.29
N ALA A 535 0.35 -2.71 -17.34
CA ALA A 535 0.94 -2.66 -18.68
C ALA A 535 0.81 -1.26 -19.35
N HIS A 536 -0.05 -0.39 -18.83
CA HIS A 536 -0.19 0.97 -19.33
C HIS A 536 1.05 1.82 -18.99
N PRO A 537 1.56 2.68 -19.89
CA PRO A 537 2.80 3.44 -19.67
C PRO A 537 2.73 4.51 -18.56
N ALA A 538 1.58 4.71 -17.92
CA ALA A 538 1.38 5.74 -16.89
C ALA A 538 2.36 5.59 -15.72
N GLY A 539 2.59 4.35 -15.24
CA GLY A 539 3.54 4.07 -14.16
C GLY A 539 4.97 4.45 -14.52
N ALA A 540 5.46 3.95 -15.66
CA ALA A 540 6.82 4.21 -16.13
C ALA A 540 7.05 5.70 -16.46
N HIS A 541 6.02 6.42 -16.89
CA HIS A 541 6.05 7.86 -17.11
C HIS A 541 6.10 8.61 -15.77
N PHE A 542 5.25 8.23 -14.82
CA PHE A 542 5.23 8.80 -13.47
C PHE A 542 6.61 8.67 -12.81
N ALA A 543 7.22 7.49 -12.92
CA ALA A 543 8.54 7.21 -12.38
C ALA A 543 9.61 8.22 -12.85
N VAL A 544 9.70 8.47 -14.16
CA VAL A 544 10.71 9.39 -14.72
C VAL A 544 10.50 10.81 -14.20
N TRP A 545 9.25 11.29 -14.17
CA TRP A 545 8.92 12.61 -13.65
C TRP A 545 9.29 12.74 -12.18
N ALA A 546 8.81 11.83 -11.34
CA ALA A 546 9.02 11.86 -9.90
C ALA A 546 10.51 11.74 -9.53
N GLU A 547 11.22 10.79 -10.13
CA GLU A 547 12.64 10.54 -9.86
C GLU A 547 13.50 11.72 -10.32
N THR A 548 13.27 12.22 -11.55
CA THR A 548 14.09 13.29 -12.12
C THR A 548 13.89 14.58 -11.34
N MET A 549 12.65 14.93 -10.97
CA MET A 549 12.37 16.08 -10.12
C MET A 549 13.04 15.95 -8.75
N ALA A 550 12.96 14.78 -8.12
CA ALA A 550 13.58 14.55 -6.82
C ALA A 550 15.12 14.66 -6.86
N ARG A 551 15.77 14.05 -7.87
CA ARG A 551 17.23 14.09 -8.05
C ARG A 551 17.78 15.48 -8.38
N HIS A 552 16.98 16.34 -9.01
CA HIS A 552 17.40 17.69 -9.43
C HIS A 552 16.84 18.81 -8.54
N GLY A 553 16.29 18.47 -7.38
CA GLY A 553 15.78 19.44 -6.42
C GLY A 553 14.64 20.29 -6.95
N VAL A 554 13.78 19.74 -7.81
CA VAL A 554 12.51 20.36 -8.20
C VAL A 554 11.47 19.97 -7.16
N PRO A 555 10.94 20.90 -6.34
CA PRO A 555 9.88 20.56 -5.41
C PRO A 555 8.57 20.31 -6.16
N TYR A 556 7.98 19.14 -5.95
CA TYR A 556 6.66 18.76 -6.46
C TYR A 556 5.78 18.18 -5.35
N ARG A 557 4.47 18.09 -5.57
CA ARG A 557 3.54 17.33 -4.71
C ARG A 557 2.73 16.41 -5.60
N ILE A 558 2.53 15.17 -5.14
CA ILE A 558 1.64 14.24 -5.82
C ILE A 558 0.22 14.62 -5.44
N VAL A 559 -0.68 14.73 -6.41
CA VAL A 559 -2.08 15.12 -6.18
C VAL A 559 -2.99 14.12 -6.86
N ASP A 560 -4.13 13.82 -6.25
CA ASP A 560 -5.14 12.96 -6.85
C ASP A 560 -6.06 13.73 -7.78
N GLU A 561 -6.79 12.99 -8.63
CA GLU A 561 -7.69 13.57 -9.63
C GLU A 561 -8.80 14.42 -8.97
N ARG A 562 -9.31 13.99 -7.81
CA ARG A 562 -10.36 14.69 -7.05
C ARG A 562 -9.90 16.06 -6.56
N ALA A 563 -8.68 16.17 -6.03
CA ALA A 563 -8.15 17.45 -5.59
C ALA A 563 -7.94 18.42 -6.76
N VAL A 564 -7.54 17.94 -7.94
CA VAL A 564 -7.43 18.77 -9.16
C VAL A 564 -8.80 19.24 -9.64
N ALA A 565 -9.80 18.36 -9.67
CA ALA A 565 -11.16 18.74 -10.06
C ALA A 565 -11.76 19.82 -9.14
N GLY A 566 -11.50 19.74 -7.83
CA GLY A 566 -11.92 20.74 -6.84
C GLY A 566 -11.06 22.01 -6.80
N SER A 567 -10.15 22.20 -7.75
CA SER A 567 -9.18 23.30 -7.74
C SER A 567 -9.76 24.63 -8.19
N ARG A 568 -8.98 25.70 -8.00
CA ARG A 568 -9.27 27.04 -8.54
C ARG A 568 -8.03 27.62 -9.18
N SER A 569 -8.18 28.22 -10.35
CA SER A 569 -7.06 28.78 -11.11
C SER A 569 -7.23 30.27 -11.35
N ASP A 570 -6.17 31.04 -11.10
CA ASP A 570 -6.09 32.47 -11.34
C ASP A 570 -4.62 32.90 -11.46
N SER A 571 -4.34 33.90 -12.28
CA SER A 571 -3.06 34.63 -12.32
C SER A 571 -1.83 33.72 -12.43
N GLY A 572 -1.87 32.75 -13.34
CA GLY A 572 -0.79 31.81 -13.62
C GLY A 572 -0.61 30.72 -12.58
N ARG A 573 -1.56 30.55 -11.64
CA ARG A 573 -1.48 29.52 -10.60
C ARG A 573 -2.78 28.73 -10.46
N ILE A 574 -2.64 27.45 -10.13
CA ILE A 574 -3.73 26.56 -9.71
C ILE A 574 -3.60 26.30 -8.21
N ARG A 575 -4.68 26.47 -7.46
CA ARG A 575 -4.76 26.20 -6.02
C ARG A 575 -5.46 24.86 -5.81
N ILE A 576 -4.73 23.90 -5.23
CA ILE A 576 -5.21 22.55 -4.88
C ILE A 576 -4.99 22.39 -3.38
N GLY A 577 -6.07 22.21 -2.63
CA GLY A 577 -6.03 22.17 -1.17
C GLY A 577 -5.39 23.44 -0.57
N ASP A 578 -4.33 23.26 0.22
CA ASP A 578 -3.62 24.34 0.91
C ASP A 578 -2.52 25.01 0.08
N ALA A 579 -2.10 24.39 -1.03
CA ALA A 579 -0.96 24.77 -1.84
C ALA A 579 -1.35 25.39 -3.20
N SER A 580 -0.39 26.03 -3.86
CA SER A 580 -0.60 26.71 -5.14
C SER A 580 0.57 26.48 -6.09
N TYR A 581 0.26 25.99 -7.29
CA TYR A 581 1.21 25.46 -8.25
C TYR A 581 1.22 26.30 -9.52
N ARG A 582 2.34 26.31 -10.22
CA ARG A 582 2.52 26.95 -11.53
C ARG A 582 2.50 25.94 -12.68
N CYS A 583 2.69 24.66 -12.36
CA CYS A 583 2.70 23.58 -13.33
C CYS A 583 1.88 22.39 -12.83
N VAL A 584 1.11 21.76 -13.71
CA VAL A 584 0.45 20.47 -13.50
C VAL A 584 1.02 19.48 -14.51
N VAL A 585 1.51 18.34 -14.04
CA VAL A 585 2.10 17.27 -14.86
C VAL A 585 1.16 16.07 -14.87
N LEU A 586 0.87 15.57 -16.06
CA LEU A 586 -0.05 14.46 -16.35
C LEU A 586 0.73 13.29 -16.99
N PRO A 587 1.26 12.36 -16.18
CA PRO A 587 2.04 11.23 -16.67
C PRO A 587 1.11 10.11 -17.18
N GLY A 588 0.92 10.05 -18.49
CA GLY A 588 0.13 9.01 -19.17
C GLY A 588 -1.33 9.02 -18.74
N VAL A 589 -1.91 10.17 -18.41
CA VAL A 589 -3.31 10.28 -17.97
C VAL A 589 -4.21 10.19 -19.21
N GLN A 590 -4.81 9.03 -19.46
CA GLN A 590 -5.67 8.77 -20.62
C GLN A 590 -7.16 8.72 -20.26
N LEU A 591 -7.46 8.39 -19.01
CA LEU A 591 -8.80 8.15 -18.49
C LEU A 591 -8.94 8.77 -17.10
N THR A 592 -10.08 9.41 -16.84
CA THR A 592 -10.50 9.87 -15.51
C THR A 592 -11.97 9.53 -15.27
N LEU A 593 -12.31 9.13 -14.04
CA LEU A 593 -13.69 9.03 -13.56
C LEU A 593 -14.14 10.29 -12.81
N THR A 594 -13.22 11.21 -12.55
CA THR A 594 -13.48 12.38 -11.73
C THR A 594 -14.15 13.47 -12.58
N GLU A 595 -15.41 13.74 -12.29
CA GLU A 595 -16.16 14.83 -12.93
C GLU A 595 -15.46 16.18 -12.69
N GLY A 596 -15.44 17.04 -13.72
CA GLY A 596 -14.79 18.36 -13.66
C GLY A 596 -13.25 18.33 -13.73
N PHE A 597 -12.59 17.17 -13.72
CA PHE A 597 -11.13 17.09 -13.80
C PHE A 597 -10.58 17.73 -15.08
N GLY A 598 -11.13 17.37 -16.24
CA GLY A 598 -10.72 17.95 -17.53
C GLY A 598 -11.00 19.45 -17.61
N GLU A 599 -12.15 19.90 -17.08
CA GLU A 599 -12.54 21.31 -17.05
C GLU A 599 -11.60 22.15 -16.19
N ALA A 600 -11.20 21.61 -15.02
CA ALA A 600 -10.23 22.25 -14.14
C ALA A 600 -8.87 22.43 -14.82
N LEU A 601 -8.41 21.45 -15.60
CA LEU A 601 -7.16 21.55 -16.36
C LEU A 601 -7.24 22.57 -17.51
N VAL A 602 -8.36 22.61 -18.23
CA VAL A 602 -8.62 23.64 -19.26
C VAL A 602 -8.65 25.03 -18.63
N SER A 603 -9.32 25.18 -17.48
CA SER A 603 -9.36 26.42 -16.71
C SER A 603 -7.97 26.85 -16.23
N ALA A 604 -7.16 25.91 -15.75
CA ALA A 604 -5.78 26.16 -15.35
C ALA A 604 -4.94 26.69 -16.52
N ARG A 605 -5.01 26.04 -17.69
CA ARG A 605 -4.30 26.50 -18.90
C ARG A 605 -4.75 27.90 -19.32
N ALA A 606 -6.06 28.18 -19.27
CA ALA A 606 -6.62 29.50 -19.58
C ALA A 606 -6.15 30.58 -18.59
N ALA A 607 -5.94 30.22 -17.32
CA ALA A 607 -5.40 31.10 -16.30
C ALA A 607 -3.87 31.29 -16.39
N GLY A 608 -3.18 30.64 -17.34
CA GLY A 608 -1.73 30.73 -17.54
C GLY A 608 -0.90 29.72 -16.74
N VAL A 609 -1.52 28.71 -16.14
CA VAL A 609 -0.82 27.57 -15.51
C VAL A 609 -0.27 26.68 -16.62
N ARG A 610 0.98 26.22 -16.46
CA ARG A 610 1.57 25.26 -17.40
C ARG A 610 0.96 23.88 -17.16
N VAL A 611 0.34 23.27 -18.18
CA VAL A 611 -0.21 21.91 -18.09
C VAL A 611 0.58 21.02 -19.03
N VAL A 612 1.38 20.12 -18.46
CA VAL A 612 2.36 19.29 -19.17
C VAL A 612 1.89 17.84 -19.24
N THR A 613 2.03 17.21 -20.39
CA THR A 613 1.62 15.81 -20.62
C THR A 613 2.78 14.95 -21.12
N SER A 614 2.76 13.65 -20.82
CA SER A 614 3.61 12.66 -21.49
C SER A 614 2.86 11.34 -21.65
N GLY A 615 2.99 10.66 -22.79
CA GLY A 615 2.25 9.44 -23.09
C GLY A 615 0.83 9.70 -23.60
N PRO A 616 -0.03 8.67 -23.59
CA PRO A 616 -1.46 8.83 -23.88
C PRO A 616 -2.09 9.92 -23.00
N THR A 617 -2.96 10.74 -23.58
CA THR A 617 -3.54 11.92 -22.93
C THR A 617 -5.07 11.90 -22.97
N LEU A 618 -5.71 12.68 -22.09
CA LEU A 618 -7.14 12.88 -22.07
C LEU A 618 -7.62 13.61 -23.33
N ALA A 619 -8.74 13.15 -23.88
CA ALA A 619 -9.39 13.78 -25.04
C ALA A 619 -9.70 15.28 -24.80
N ALA A 620 -10.02 15.66 -23.57
CA ALA A 620 -10.28 17.07 -23.20
C ALA A 620 -9.06 18.00 -23.37
N LEU A 621 -7.86 17.43 -23.44
CA LEU A 621 -6.60 18.15 -23.66
C LEU A 621 -6.05 17.98 -25.07
N ASP A 622 -6.71 17.22 -25.92
CA ASP A 622 -6.33 17.03 -27.32
C ASP A 622 -6.76 18.27 -28.12
N ASP A 623 -5.82 19.18 -28.33
CA ASP A 623 -6.04 20.47 -29.00
C ASP A 623 -5.67 20.46 -30.49
N GLY A 624 -5.51 19.27 -31.09
CA GLY A 624 -5.55 19.08 -32.55
C GLY A 624 -4.53 19.86 -33.39
N GLY A 625 -3.48 20.45 -32.80
CA GLY A 625 -2.42 21.10 -33.57
C GLY A 625 -1.74 22.35 -33.00
N THR A 626 -1.83 22.66 -31.70
CA THR A 626 -1.08 23.80 -31.11
C THR A 626 -0.20 23.46 -29.89
N GLY A 627 -0.23 22.22 -29.39
CA GLY A 627 0.30 21.80 -28.08
C GLY A 627 1.70 21.15 -28.02
N GLU A 628 2.53 21.16 -29.06
CA GLU A 628 3.85 20.46 -29.03
C GLU A 628 4.83 20.96 -27.95
N LYS A 629 4.66 22.18 -27.43
CA LYS A 629 5.63 22.77 -26.47
C LYS A 629 5.52 22.26 -25.03
N ASP A 630 4.37 21.71 -24.64
CA ASP A 630 4.09 21.24 -23.27
C ASP A 630 3.73 19.74 -23.26
N SER A 631 4.21 18.99 -24.25
CA SER A 631 4.01 17.56 -24.33
C SER A 631 5.27 16.85 -24.82
N VAL A 632 5.53 15.65 -24.29
CA VAL A 632 6.56 14.74 -24.83
C VAL A 632 5.97 13.78 -25.88
N GLY A 633 4.68 13.94 -26.22
CA GLY A 633 3.95 13.03 -27.08
C GLY A 633 3.82 11.63 -26.48
N ALA A 634 3.65 10.61 -27.33
CA ALA A 634 3.37 9.25 -26.89
C ALA A 634 4.55 8.49 -26.26
N ARG A 635 5.80 8.98 -26.41
CA ARG A 635 7.00 8.28 -25.92
C ARG A 635 7.23 8.51 -24.42
N ARG A 636 7.99 7.60 -23.81
CA ARG A 636 8.52 7.81 -22.45
C ARG A 636 9.44 9.04 -22.44
N PRO A 637 9.27 9.96 -21.47
CA PRO A 637 10.19 11.09 -21.32
C PRO A 637 11.58 10.60 -20.89
N ALA A 638 12.61 11.33 -21.30
CA ALA A 638 13.95 11.26 -20.74
C ALA A 638 14.09 12.32 -19.63
N PRO A 639 15.06 12.19 -18.71
CA PRO A 639 15.32 13.20 -17.68
C PRO A 639 15.53 14.61 -18.25
N GLU A 640 16.15 14.74 -19.42
CA GLU A 640 16.39 16.02 -20.09
C GLU A 640 15.08 16.69 -20.52
N ASP A 641 14.11 15.92 -21.02
CA ASP A 641 12.79 16.42 -21.39
C ASP A 641 12.07 17.01 -20.16
N VAL A 642 12.14 16.31 -19.02
CA VAL A 642 11.54 16.76 -17.76
C VAL A 642 12.13 18.09 -17.32
N LEU A 643 13.46 18.24 -17.39
CA LEU A 643 14.13 19.48 -16.99
C LEU A 643 13.82 20.64 -17.95
N GLU A 644 13.75 20.39 -19.24
CA GLU A 644 13.38 21.39 -20.25
C GLU A 644 11.92 21.86 -20.07
N LEU A 645 10.99 20.92 -19.88
CA LEU A 645 9.58 21.23 -19.65
C LEU A 645 9.29 21.91 -18.32
N LEU A 646 10.17 21.78 -17.33
CA LEU A 646 10.06 22.49 -16.06
C LEU A 646 10.93 23.76 -16.01
N HIS A 647 11.66 24.07 -17.07
CA HIS A 647 12.42 25.31 -17.17
C HIS A 647 11.49 26.52 -17.05
N GLY A 648 11.86 27.49 -16.20
CA GLY A 648 11.08 28.70 -15.93
C GLY A 648 9.87 28.52 -14.99
N VAL A 649 9.52 27.29 -14.59
CA VAL A 649 8.49 27.04 -13.56
C VAL A 649 9.00 27.41 -12.16
N ARG A 650 10.33 27.34 -11.94
CA ARG A 650 10.97 27.67 -10.65
C ARG A 650 10.88 29.17 -10.35
N GLY A 651 10.57 29.53 -9.10
CA GLY A 651 10.59 30.94 -8.65
C GLY A 651 12.00 31.52 -8.65
N SER A 652 12.11 32.82 -8.94
CA SER A 652 13.36 33.59 -8.91
C SER A 652 14.04 33.65 -7.54
N ASP A 653 13.35 33.25 -6.48
CA ASP A 653 13.74 33.52 -5.09
C ASP A 653 14.39 32.32 -4.39
N MET A 654 14.60 31.20 -5.10
CA MET A 654 15.30 30.05 -4.52
C MET A 654 16.82 30.17 -4.69
N ILE A 655 17.54 30.14 -3.57
CA ILE A 655 18.99 29.98 -3.57
C ILE A 655 19.31 28.54 -4.01
N THR A 656 19.77 28.38 -5.24
CA THR A 656 20.30 27.10 -5.71
C THR A 656 21.73 26.96 -5.18
N VAL A 657 21.93 26.08 -4.20
CA VAL A 657 23.26 25.71 -3.73
C VAL A 657 23.77 24.59 -4.62
N THR A 658 24.56 24.94 -5.62
CA THR A 658 25.27 23.94 -6.44
C THR A 658 26.45 23.42 -5.64
N PRO A 659 26.53 22.12 -5.34
CA PRO A 659 27.68 21.56 -4.64
C PRO A 659 28.97 21.68 -5.45
N VAL A 660 30.08 21.83 -4.72
CA VAL A 660 31.43 22.01 -5.28
C VAL A 660 31.93 20.75 -5.99
N ASP A 661 31.36 19.59 -5.67
CA ASP A 661 31.59 18.31 -6.35
C ASP A 661 30.31 17.91 -7.09
N ARG A 662 30.40 17.52 -8.38
CA ARG A 662 29.29 17.10 -9.24
C ARG A 662 28.65 15.75 -8.83
N ARG A 663 28.78 15.35 -7.56
CA ARG A 663 28.04 14.22 -7.00
C ARG A 663 26.59 14.64 -6.76
N THR A 664 25.65 13.83 -7.23
CA THR A 664 24.21 14.10 -7.14
C THR A 664 23.77 14.31 -5.69
N LEU A 665 23.42 15.54 -5.34
CA LEU A 665 22.88 15.89 -4.03
C LEU A 665 21.37 16.04 -4.09
N TRP A 666 20.69 15.35 -3.18
CA TRP A 666 19.26 15.51 -2.98
C TRP A 666 19.04 16.81 -2.22
N THR A 667 18.19 17.69 -2.76
CA THR A 667 17.93 19.00 -2.17
C THR A 667 16.42 19.21 -2.02
N ARG A 668 16.00 19.78 -0.88
CA ARG A 668 14.64 20.24 -0.63
C ARG A 668 14.70 21.68 -0.17
N THR A 669 13.85 22.52 -0.75
CA THR A 669 13.68 23.92 -0.41
C THR A 669 12.30 24.14 0.20
N GLY A 670 12.19 25.08 1.13
CA GLY A 670 10.96 25.36 1.85
C GLY A 670 10.98 26.74 2.48
N ARG A 671 9.81 27.19 2.95
CA ARG A 671 9.64 28.44 3.69
C ARG A 671 9.27 28.11 5.14
N ASP A 672 9.71 28.93 6.09
CA ASP A 672 9.30 28.80 7.49
C ASP A 672 7.77 28.97 7.59
N ALA A 673 7.07 27.94 8.06
CA ALA A 673 5.61 27.91 8.11
C ALA A 673 5.02 29.06 8.97
N ARG A 674 5.79 29.60 9.93
CA ARG A 674 5.36 30.68 10.83
C ARG A 674 5.76 32.09 10.38
N ALA A 675 6.51 32.23 9.28
CA ALA A 675 6.80 33.56 8.69
C ALA A 675 5.57 34.20 8.02
N ARG A 676 4.43 33.49 7.96
CA ARG A 676 3.12 34.02 7.56
C ARG A 676 2.37 34.69 8.73
N ARG A 677 2.97 35.68 9.39
CA ARG A 677 2.21 36.73 10.09
C ARG A 677 3.03 38.03 10.03
N PRO A 678 2.58 39.05 9.28
CA PRO A 678 3.04 40.41 9.53
C PRO A 678 2.62 40.89 10.92
#